data_AF-A0A7D8V416-F1
#
_entry.id   AF-A0A7D8V416-F1
#
_cell.length_a   1.000
_cell.length_b   1.000
_cell.length_c   1.000
_cell.angle_alpha   90.00
_cell.angle_beta   90.00
_cell.angle_gamma   90.00
#
_symmetry.space_group_name_H-M   'P 1'
#
loop_
_entity.id
_entity.type
_entity.pdbx_description
1 polymer ?
#
loop_
_entity_poly.entity_id
_entity_poly.type
_entity_poly.pdbx_seq_one_letter_code
_entity_poly.pdbx_strand_id
1 'polypeptide(L)'
;MGAIQWKLRITVYYVLLVFTGFVATFESIICALLGQRSNTNYYVARTFWHLAGPIIGWNFEVEGEEHLLALADKPPKERSAVLIGNHQHVIDILYLGRIFPKHAAIMAKKSLKLVPGLGTFMMLSNTVFIDRKNNKSAVQAMNDAGQEMKRKGVSLFIFPEGTRHLAAEPELLPFKKGAFYLAVQSGAPIIPIVVESYYKLLRPGHYFKRGTLKIKILPPIPTADLETTDIAKLVEKTRDQMNTVFKEISTPAAAPAAEPTSPLISSKQKTYNTLADGEDAEHVVVEDVVSSDDDNATAVEGEGEGAAKTAASMVSDFFHPDVGGVEGHIYSLSVELARRGHKVIVITNHRGERVGVRYLAPGIKVYHVPAVAVTASATLPNYLLFLPYFRSIVLRERITLVHGHGTLSSFAHEALHHAPLLGVRSAFTDHSLFGFADATGVLTNKLLAGALVNADAVICVSNTGRENTALRAELEPERVSVIPNALVPSQFEPAPQAADPDFITIVVISRLVYRKGIDLLVASAPTICDLFPNVRFLVGGDGPKMVDLLQMREKHELQDRVELVGAVRPADVRALLTRGQIYLNTSLTEAFGISIIEAACAGLFVVSTRVGGVPEILPGDMVEFARADEDDVVRALTEAIHTIQAGAHDPHTAHERIKTMYSWASVAERTEEVYRRVLATPGRGTMDRLARYAARGPVFGLILCAIMACQHWLLWVCEKVYPADEFDVVVDDWDAAAFKRAVEAEKRAGRKKAGAGL
;
A
#
# COMPACT_ATOMS: atom_id res chain seq x y z
N MET A 1 -30.65 -15.74 -16.08
CA MET A 1 -29.58 -16.45 -16.83
C MET A 1 -28.47 -15.51 -17.35
N GLY A 2 -28.80 -14.37 -17.96
CA GLY A 2 -27.81 -13.43 -18.53
C GLY A 2 -26.75 -12.89 -17.56
N ALA A 3 -27.14 -12.50 -16.34
CA ALA A 3 -26.20 -11.99 -15.33
C ALA A 3 -25.15 -13.05 -14.88
N ILE A 4 -25.57 -14.31 -14.77
CA ILE A 4 -24.68 -15.43 -14.44
C ILE A 4 -23.71 -15.70 -15.59
N GLN A 5 -24.20 -15.73 -16.83
CA GLN A 5 -23.36 -15.86 -18.02
C GLN A 5 -22.37 -14.70 -18.13
N TRP A 6 -22.80 -13.46 -17.85
CA TRP A 6 -21.91 -12.30 -17.81
C TRP A 6 -20.80 -12.49 -16.78
N LYS A 7 -21.15 -12.83 -15.52
CA LYS A 7 -20.18 -13.08 -14.43
C LYS A 7 -19.17 -14.18 -14.80
N LEU A 8 -19.65 -15.29 -15.35
CA LEU A 8 -18.79 -16.39 -15.76
C LEU A 8 -17.81 -15.95 -16.85
N ARG A 9 -18.30 -15.32 -17.91
CA ARG A 9 -17.48 -14.97 -19.07
C ARG A 9 -16.51 -13.81 -18.79
N ILE A 10 -16.92 -12.83 -17.99
CA ILE A 10 -16.01 -11.77 -17.54
C ILE A 10 -14.94 -12.34 -16.59
N THR A 11 -15.28 -13.33 -15.75
CA THR A 11 -14.30 -14.03 -14.91
C THR A 11 -13.30 -14.79 -15.78
N VAL A 12 -13.77 -15.55 -16.77
CA VAL A 12 -12.89 -16.23 -17.74
C VAL A 12 -11.97 -15.23 -18.45
N TYR A 13 -12.51 -14.07 -18.88
CA TYR A 13 -11.70 -13.01 -19.49
C TYR A 13 -10.59 -12.51 -18.55
N TYR A 14 -10.90 -12.25 -17.27
CA TYR A 14 -9.90 -11.81 -16.31
C TYR A 14 -8.87 -12.89 -15.98
N VAL A 15 -9.28 -14.16 -15.88
CA VAL A 15 -8.36 -15.30 -15.69
C VAL A 15 -7.39 -15.39 -16.86
N LEU A 16 -7.89 -15.31 -18.10
CA LEU A 16 -7.06 -15.30 -19.31
C LEU A 16 -6.12 -14.10 -19.35
N LEU A 17 -6.58 -12.92 -18.93
CA LEU A 17 -5.76 -11.71 -18.87
C LEU A 17 -4.61 -11.86 -17.86
N VAL A 18 -4.89 -12.39 -16.66
CA VAL A 18 -3.87 -12.63 -15.63
C VAL A 18 -2.88 -13.71 -16.08
N PHE A 19 -3.38 -14.84 -16.58
CA PHE A 19 -2.55 -15.93 -17.11
C PHE A 19 -1.62 -15.42 -18.22
N THR A 20 -2.15 -14.67 -19.17
CA THR A 20 -1.36 -14.10 -20.27
C THR A 20 -0.38 -13.04 -19.76
N GLY A 21 -0.68 -12.32 -18.69
CA GLY A 21 0.28 -11.42 -18.04
C GLY A 21 1.55 -12.12 -17.55
N PHE A 22 1.43 -13.35 -17.03
CA PHE A 22 2.59 -14.17 -16.66
C PHE A 22 3.35 -14.67 -17.89
N VAL A 23 2.64 -15.20 -18.90
CA VAL A 23 3.26 -15.63 -20.18
C VAL A 23 3.99 -14.46 -20.85
N ALA A 24 3.38 -13.28 -20.87
CA ALA A 24 3.94 -12.06 -21.44
C ALA A 24 5.25 -11.63 -20.75
N THR A 25 5.42 -11.96 -19.46
CA THR A 25 6.68 -11.69 -18.76
C THR A 25 7.81 -12.52 -19.38
N PHE A 26 7.59 -13.81 -19.60
CA PHE A 26 8.57 -14.68 -20.26
C PHE A 26 8.85 -14.24 -21.71
N GLU A 27 7.81 -13.94 -22.48
CA GLU A 27 7.95 -13.43 -23.86
C GLU A 27 8.74 -12.13 -23.90
N SER A 28 8.53 -11.23 -22.93
CA SER A 28 9.25 -9.96 -22.85
C SER A 28 10.73 -10.11 -22.53
N ILE A 29 11.09 -11.09 -21.69
CA ILE A 29 12.48 -11.43 -21.41
C ILE A 29 13.15 -12.00 -22.67
N ILE A 30 12.48 -12.92 -23.36
CA ILE A 30 12.99 -13.49 -24.62
C ILE A 30 13.18 -12.39 -25.67
N CYS A 31 12.19 -11.50 -25.86
CA CYS A 31 12.31 -10.38 -26.77
C CYS A 31 13.45 -9.42 -26.39
N ALA A 32 13.66 -9.17 -25.09
CA ALA A 32 14.75 -8.34 -24.62
C ALA A 32 16.12 -8.97 -24.93
N LEU A 33 16.28 -10.27 -24.70
CA LEU A 33 17.51 -11.03 -25.00
C LEU A 33 17.82 -11.08 -26.50
N LEU A 34 16.78 -11.14 -27.35
CA LEU A 34 16.92 -11.15 -28.81
C LEU A 34 17.04 -9.74 -29.43
N GLY A 35 17.12 -8.68 -28.63
CA GLY A 35 17.16 -7.30 -29.13
C GLY A 35 15.86 -6.81 -29.78
N GLN A 36 14.76 -7.55 -29.63
CA GLN A 36 13.44 -7.29 -30.23
C GLN A 36 12.50 -6.54 -29.28
N ARG A 37 13.04 -5.75 -28.35
CA ARG A 37 12.27 -5.05 -27.29
C ARG A 37 11.16 -4.14 -27.83
N SER A 38 11.34 -3.57 -29.02
CA SER A 38 10.34 -2.73 -29.70
C SER A 38 9.13 -3.52 -30.23
N ASN A 39 9.25 -4.84 -30.36
CA ASN A 39 8.21 -5.73 -30.87
C ASN A 39 7.53 -6.55 -29.75
N THR A 40 7.93 -6.37 -28.49
CA THR A 40 7.38 -7.11 -27.36
C THR A 40 5.85 -6.95 -27.23
N ASN A 41 5.32 -5.73 -27.36
CA ASN A 41 3.87 -5.52 -27.30
C ASN A 41 3.13 -6.22 -28.45
N TYR A 42 3.75 -6.28 -29.64
CA TYR A 42 3.17 -6.99 -30.78
C TYR A 42 3.03 -8.48 -30.49
N TYR A 43 4.09 -9.16 -30.05
CA TYR A 43 4.03 -10.60 -29.77
C TYR A 43 3.04 -10.92 -28.65
N VAL A 44 3.09 -10.17 -27.55
CA VAL A 44 2.18 -10.36 -26.41
C VAL A 44 0.72 -10.12 -26.80
N ALA A 45 0.46 -9.08 -27.61
CA ALA A 45 -0.88 -8.81 -28.14
C ALA A 45 -1.38 -9.99 -29.00
N ARG A 46 -0.54 -10.56 -29.85
CA ARG A 46 -0.88 -11.74 -30.67
C ARG A 46 -1.14 -12.97 -29.83
N THR A 47 -0.30 -13.26 -28.84
CA THR A 47 -0.50 -14.36 -27.89
C THR A 47 -1.83 -14.22 -27.18
N PHE A 48 -2.14 -13.03 -26.66
CA PHE A 48 -3.43 -12.79 -26.01
C PHE A 48 -4.61 -12.98 -26.96
N TRP A 49 -4.51 -12.48 -28.19
CA TRP A 49 -5.56 -12.65 -29.21
C TRP A 49 -5.83 -14.11 -29.54
N HIS A 50 -4.79 -14.89 -29.86
CA HIS A 50 -4.94 -16.29 -30.26
C HIS A 50 -5.41 -17.18 -29.11
N LEU A 51 -5.11 -16.81 -27.86
CA LEU A 51 -5.60 -17.52 -26.69
C LEU A 51 -7.03 -17.10 -26.31
N ALA A 52 -7.27 -15.79 -26.12
CA ALA A 52 -8.50 -15.29 -25.54
C ALA A 52 -9.64 -15.15 -26.56
N GLY A 53 -9.34 -14.78 -27.81
CA GLY A 53 -10.34 -14.57 -28.87
C GLY A 53 -11.26 -15.79 -29.07
N PRO A 54 -10.71 -17.00 -29.32
CA PRO A 54 -11.51 -18.22 -29.49
C PRO A 54 -12.33 -18.61 -28.25
N ILE A 55 -11.76 -18.44 -27.05
CA ILE A 55 -12.42 -18.80 -25.78
C ILE A 55 -13.61 -17.87 -25.51
N ILE A 56 -13.36 -16.55 -25.61
CA ILE A 56 -14.39 -15.51 -25.48
C ILE A 56 -15.37 -15.55 -26.66
N GLY A 57 -14.97 -16.13 -27.80
CA GLY A 57 -15.76 -16.21 -29.02
C GLY A 57 -16.06 -14.84 -29.61
N TRP A 58 -15.06 -13.96 -29.60
CA TRP A 58 -15.10 -12.63 -30.23
C TRP A 58 -14.17 -12.63 -31.44
N ASN A 59 -14.71 -12.19 -32.57
CA ASN A 59 -13.97 -11.97 -33.81
C ASN A 59 -13.99 -10.49 -34.19
N PHE A 60 -12.99 -10.06 -34.97
CA PHE A 60 -12.92 -8.70 -35.49
C PHE A 60 -12.75 -8.68 -37.00
N GLU A 61 -13.65 -7.98 -37.68
CA GLU A 61 -13.52 -7.60 -39.09
C GLU A 61 -12.76 -6.28 -39.15
N VAL A 62 -11.64 -6.23 -39.87
CA VAL A 62 -10.76 -5.05 -39.92
C VAL A 62 -10.77 -4.47 -41.32
N GLU A 63 -11.15 -3.19 -41.43
CA GLU A 63 -11.05 -2.39 -42.65
C GLU A 63 -9.96 -1.33 -42.47
N GLY A 64 -9.18 -1.03 -43.51
CA GLY A 64 -8.09 -0.04 -43.46
C GLY A 64 -6.78 -0.56 -42.83
N GLU A 65 -6.60 -1.88 -42.70
CA GLU A 65 -5.39 -2.48 -42.11
C GLU A 65 -4.11 -2.09 -42.86
N GLU A 66 -4.22 -1.79 -44.16
CA GLU A 66 -3.14 -1.25 -45.00
C GLU A 66 -2.51 0.03 -44.45
N HIS A 67 -3.24 0.87 -43.70
CA HIS A 67 -2.70 2.08 -43.11
C HIS A 67 -1.72 1.81 -41.96
N LEU A 68 -1.89 0.69 -41.24
CA LEU A 68 -0.91 0.24 -40.24
C LEU A 68 0.25 -0.51 -40.90
N LEU A 69 -0.03 -1.31 -41.93
CA LEU A 69 0.99 -2.08 -42.65
C LEU A 69 1.95 -1.16 -43.40
N ALA A 70 1.45 -0.08 -44.01
CA ALA A 70 2.27 0.91 -44.71
C ALA A 70 3.29 1.62 -43.81
N LEU A 71 3.15 1.58 -42.48
CA LEU A 71 4.18 2.06 -41.56
C LEU A 71 5.39 1.12 -41.52
N ALA A 72 5.19 -0.19 -41.67
CA ALA A 72 6.26 -1.17 -41.60
C ALA A 72 7.23 -1.07 -42.79
N ASP A 73 6.75 -0.59 -43.93
CA ASP A 73 7.53 -0.43 -45.17
C ASP A 73 8.34 0.88 -45.21
N LYS A 74 8.13 1.78 -44.24
CA LYS A 74 8.82 3.07 -44.15
C LYS A 74 10.18 2.95 -43.43
N PRO A 75 11.16 3.81 -43.78
CA PRO A 75 12.43 3.85 -43.07
C PRO A 75 12.23 4.17 -41.58
N PRO A 76 13.18 3.80 -40.69
CA PRO A 76 13.05 3.97 -39.24
C PRO A 76 12.64 5.37 -38.76
N LYS A 77 13.01 6.44 -39.47
CA LYS A 77 12.65 7.81 -39.09
C LYS A 77 11.21 8.22 -39.48
N GLU A 78 10.56 7.48 -40.37
CA GLU A 78 9.25 7.80 -40.94
C GLU A 78 8.18 6.74 -40.63
N ARG A 79 8.56 5.65 -39.96
CA ARG A 79 7.66 4.55 -39.57
C ARG A 79 6.86 4.80 -38.28
N SER A 80 7.09 5.91 -37.58
CA SER A 80 6.39 6.24 -36.34
C SER A 80 5.09 7.00 -36.60
N ALA A 81 4.02 6.63 -35.91
CA ALA A 81 2.75 7.33 -35.90
C ALA A 81 2.19 7.44 -34.48
N VAL A 82 1.31 8.42 -34.25
CA VAL A 82 0.47 8.48 -33.06
C VAL A 82 -0.84 7.76 -33.37
N LEU A 83 -1.01 6.56 -32.81
CA LEU A 83 -2.21 5.74 -33.03
C LEU A 83 -3.24 6.11 -31.97
N ILE A 84 -4.46 6.47 -32.38
CA ILE A 84 -5.51 6.84 -31.43
C ILE A 84 -6.72 5.93 -31.57
N GLY A 85 -7.19 5.36 -30.45
CA GLY A 85 -8.34 4.46 -30.42
C GLY A 85 -9.46 4.98 -29.53
N ASN A 86 -10.73 4.66 -29.83
CA ASN A 86 -11.83 4.86 -28.87
C ASN A 86 -11.71 3.91 -27.67
N HIS A 87 -12.05 4.39 -26.47
CA HIS A 87 -11.82 3.70 -25.20
C HIS A 87 -13.15 3.29 -24.56
N GLN A 88 -13.59 2.06 -24.74
CA GLN A 88 -14.93 1.67 -24.32
C GLN A 88 -14.94 0.88 -23.01
N HIS A 89 -14.10 -0.15 -22.89
CA HIS A 89 -14.16 -1.09 -21.77
C HIS A 89 -12.81 -1.77 -21.52
N VAL A 90 -12.66 -2.53 -20.42
CA VAL A 90 -11.40 -3.28 -20.19
C VAL A 90 -11.10 -4.27 -21.32
N ILE A 91 -12.12 -4.69 -22.07
CA ILE A 91 -12.00 -5.62 -23.20
C ILE A 91 -11.29 -5.02 -24.43
N ASP A 92 -11.00 -3.71 -24.43
CA ASP A 92 -10.22 -3.04 -25.47
C ASP A 92 -8.89 -3.78 -25.76
N ILE A 93 -8.31 -4.43 -24.76
CA ILE A 93 -7.08 -5.22 -24.90
C ILE A 93 -7.24 -6.34 -25.94
N LEU A 94 -8.44 -6.86 -26.16
CA LEU A 94 -8.69 -7.94 -27.12
C LEU A 94 -8.57 -7.46 -28.57
N TYR A 95 -9.11 -6.27 -28.90
CA TYR A 95 -8.95 -5.74 -30.25
C TYR A 95 -7.52 -5.25 -30.49
N LEU A 96 -6.88 -4.68 -29.46
CA LEU A 96 -5.44 -4.39 -29.51
C LEU A 96 -4.68 -5.69 -29.84
N GLY A 97 -5.05 -6.81 -29.22
CA GLY A 97 -4.56 -8.14 -29.59
C GLY A 97 -4.58 -8.44 -31.10
N ARG A 98 -5.65 -8.01 -31.79
CA ARG A 98 -5.84 -8.23 -33.24
C ARG A 98 -5.14 -7.20 -34.12
N ILE A 99 -4.90 -5.97 -33.70
CA ILE A 99 -4.39 -4.92 -34.62
C ILE A 99 -3.07 -4.28 -34.18
N PHE A 100 -2.53 -4.60 -33.00
CA PHE A 100 -1.33 -3.94 -32.50
C PHE A 100 -0.18 -4.09 -33.50
N PRO A 101 0.41 -3.00 -34.00
CA PRO A 101 1.46 -3.07 -35.01
C PRO A 101 2.83 -3.39 -34.38
N LYS A 102 3.76 -3.85 -35.22
CA LYS A 102 5.18 -3.96 -34.85
C LYS A 102 5.76 -2.57 -34.59
N HIS A 103 6.85 -2.50 -33.81
CA HIS A 103 7.51 -1.25 -33.43
C HIS A 103 6.56 -0.23 -32.81
N ALA A 104 5.67 -0.68 -31.93
CA ALA A 104 4.75 0.19 -31.22
C ALA A 104 4.80 -0.02 -29.71
N ALA A 105 4.57 1.07 -28.98
CA ALA A 105 4.40 1.11 -27.55
C ALA A 105 2.98 1.55 -27.21
N ILE A 106 2.51 1.17 -26.02
CA ILE A 106 1.23 1.62 -25.49
C ILE A 106 1.46 2.62 -24.37
N MET A 107 0.54 3.58 -24.25
CA MET A 107 0.48 4.50 -23.13
C MET A 107 -0.40 3.95 -22.01
N ALA A 108 0.12 3.89 -20.80
CA ALA A 108 -0.54 3.24 -19.67
C ALA A 108 -0.53 4.10 -18.40
N LYS A 109 -1.46 3.82 -17.48
CA LYS A 109 -1.50 4.44 -16.15
C LYS A 109 -0.31 3.95 -15.32
N LYS A 110 0.43 4.86 -14.67
CA LYS A 110 1.61 4.54 -13.85
C LYS A 110 1.35 3.46 -12.78
N SER A 111 0.15 3.41 -12.20
CA SER A 111 -0.21 2.39 -11.20
C SER A 111 -0.22 0.96 -11.75
N LEU A 112 -0.30 0.75 -13.07
CA LEU A 112 -0.26 -0.58 -13.67
C LEU A 112 1.12 -1.24 -13.58
N LYS A 113 2.18 -0.47 -13.30
CA LYS A 113 3.51 -1.03 -12.97
C LYS A 113 3.48 -2.02 -11.81
N LEU A 114 2.50 -1.87 -10.93
CA LEU A 114 2.39 -2.62 -9.67
C LEU A 114 1.66 -3.95 -9.80
N VAL A 115 1.03 -4.22 -10.95
CA VAL A 115 0.28 -5.45 -11.16
C VAL A 115 1.27 -6.59 -11.47
N PRO A 116 1.34 -7.67 -10.65
CA PRO A 116 2.27 -8.77 -10.91
C PRO A 116 2.06 -9.41 -12.30
N GLY A 117 3.15 -9.76 -12.97
CA GLY A 117 3.16 -10.24 -14.36
C GLY A 117 2.96 -9.11 -15.37
N LEU A 118 1.77 -8.50 -15.38
CA LEU A 118 1.40 -7.43 -16.30
C LEU A 118 2.38 -6.23 -16.24
N GLY A 119 2.65 -5.73 -15.04
CA GLY A 119 3.56 -4.60 -14.83
C GLY A 119 4.98 -4.90 -15.26
N THR A 120 5.47 -6.12 -15.00
CA THR A 120 6.82 -6.58 -15.40
C THR A 120 6.96 -6.59 -16.92
N PHE A 121 6.02 -7.21 -17.63
CA PHE A 121 5.98 -7.17 -19.09
C PHE A 121 5.95 -5.74 -19.61
N MET A 122 5.07 -4.87 -19.07
CA MET A 122 4.92 -3.51 -19.57
C MET A 122 6.19 -2.67 -19.37
N MET A 123 6.95 -2.89 -18.30
CA MET A 123 8.26 -2.27 -18.09
C MET A 123 9.32 -2.77 -19.09
N LEU A 124 9.22 -4.05 -19.48
CA LEU A 124 10.11 -4.64 -20.47
C LEU A 124 9.70 -4.30 -21.92
N SER A 125 8.46 -3.86 -22.17
CA SER A 125 7.93 -3.62 -23.53
C SER A 125 7.99 -2.16 -24.02
N ASN A 126 8.81 -1.30 -23.40
CA ASN A 126 8.88 0.14 -23.71
C ASN A 126 7.53 0.89 -23.53
N THR A 127 6.66 0.40 -22.64
CA THR A 127 5.39 1.09 -22.33
C THR A 127 5.67 2.47 -21.73
N VAL A 128 4.95 3.50 -22.21
CA VAL A 128 5.00 4.86 -21.67
C VAL A 128 4.02 4.97 -20.52
N PHE A 129 4.53 5.12 -19.30
CA PHE A 129 3.71 5.21 -18.10
C PHE A 129 3.44 6.68 -17.72
N ILE A 130 2.16 7.02 -17.59
CA ILE A 130 1.72 8.38 -17.25
C ILE A 130 1.04 8.42 -15.89
N ASP A 131 1.45 9.40 -15.08
CA ASP A 131 0.71 9.79 -13.90
C ASP A 131 -0.32 10.87 -14.25
N ARG A 132 -1.56 10.45 -14.43
CA ARG A 132 -2.66 11.34 -14.82
C ARG A 132 -3.09 12.32 -13.72
N LYS A 133 -2.58 12.16 -12.47
CA LYS A 133 -2.86 13.07 -11.36
C LYS A 133 -1.85 14.22 -11.26
N ASN A 134 -0.69 14.10 -11.92
CA ASN A 134 0.37 15.10 -11.90
C ASN A 134 0.66 15.60 -13.31
N ASN A 135 0.05 16.72 -13.68
CA ASN A 135 0.15 17.32 -15.02
C ASN A 135 1.59 17.56 -15.47
N LYS A 136 2.49 18.03 -14.58
CA LYS A 136 3.92 18.24 -14.94
C LYS A 136 4.59 16.93 -15.33
N SER A 137 4.38 15.88 -14.55
CA SER A 137 4.95 14.56 -14.85
C SER A 137 4.34 13.92 -16.11
N ALA A 138 3.06 14.17 -16.39
CA ALA A 138 2.40 13.70 -17.59
C ALA A 138 2.98 14.36 -18.84
N VAL A 139 3.20 15.68 -18.80
CA VAL A 139 3.83 16.43 -19.91
C VAL A 139 5.25 15.94 -20.14
N GLN A 140 6.05 15.73 -19.10
CA GLN A 140 7.41 15.20 -19.24
C GLN A 140 7.42 13.81 -19.89
N ALA A 141 6.56 12.90 -19.42
CA ALA A 141 6.46 11.55 -20.00
C ALA A 141 6.05 11.58 -21.49
N MET A 142 5.23 12.54 -21.90
CA MET A 142 4.86 12.75 -23.30
C MET A 142 6.04 13.27 -24.12
N ASN A 143 6.82 14.22 -23.59
CA ASN A 143 8.01 14.74 -24.27
C ASN A 143 9.06 13.64 -24.46
N ASP A 144 9.34 12.86 -23.41
CA ASP A 144 10.28 11.74 -23.45
C ASP A 144 9.84 10.68 -24.47
N ALA A 145 8.53 10.38 -24.50
CA ALA A 145 7.96 9.49 -25.50
C ALA A 145 8.14 10.04 -26.92
N GLY A 146 7.92 11.33 -27.15
CA GLY A 146 8.13 11.97 -28.45
C GLY A 146 9.58 11.92 -28.93
N GLN A 147 10.55 12.11 -28.04
CA GLN A 147 11.97 11.92 -28.35
C GLN A 147 12.28 10.45 -28.71
N GLU A 148 11.70 9.50 -27.99
CA GLU A 148 11.90 8.08 -28.25
C GLU A 148 11.26 7.63 -29.58
N MET A 149 10.06 8.15 -29.89
CA MET A 149 9.40 7.94 -31.19
C MET A 149 10.32 8.36 -32.34
N LYS A 150 10.90 9.58 -32.25
CA LYS A 150 11.86 10.11 -33.23
C LYS A 150 13.15 9.29 -33.31
N ARG A 151 13.71 8.89 -32.16
CA ARG A 151 15.01 8.21 -32.08
C ARG A 151 14.96 6.78 -32.57
N LYS A 152 13.94 6.02 -32.17
CA LYS A 152 13.84 4.57 -32.42
C LYS A 152 12.85 4.19 -33.51
N GLY A 153 12.04 5.14 -33.98
CA GLY A 153 10.99 4.88 -34.96
C GLY A 153 9.91 3.99 -34.37
N VAL A 154 9.45 4.33 -33.15
CA VAL A 154 8.41 3.58 -32.44
C VAL A 154 7.10 4.38 -32.52
N SER A 155 6.00 3.72 -32.85
CA SER A 155 4.65 4.31 -32.81
C SER A 155 4.08 4.28 -31.39
N LEU A 156 3.22 5.23 -31.03
CA LEU A 156 2.61 5.27 -29.71
C LEU A 156 1.09 5.16 -29.79
N PHE A 157 0.53 4.15 -29.13
CA PHE A 157 -0.92 3.96 -29.03
C PHE A 157 -1.50 4.69 -27.81
N ILE A 158 -2.50 5.53 -28.04
CA ILE A 158 -3.12 6.40 -27.05
C ILE A 158 -4.65 6.31 -27.14
N PHE A 159 -5.30 6.30 -25.98
CA PHE A 159 -6.74 6.52 -25.86
C PHE A 159 -7.00 7.99 -25.51
N PRO A 160 -7.40 8.85 -26.46
CA PRO A 160 -7.43 10.30 -26.27
C PRO A 160 -8.55 10.76 -25.33
N GLU A 161 -9.61 9.96 -25.12
CA GLU A 161 -10.69 10.23 -24.15
C GLU A 161 -10.18 10.23 -22.69
N GLY A 162 -9.12 9.48 -22.41
CA GLY A 162 -8.50 9.41 -21.08
C GLY A 162 -9.30 8.63 -20.02
N THR A 163 -10.52 8.21 -20.31
CA THR A 163 -11.38 7.32 -19.50
C THR A 163 -12.15 6.36 -20.40
N ARG A 164 -12.63 5.25 -19.85
CA ARG A 164 -13.46 4.29 -20.59
C ARG A 164 -14.91 4.76 -20.62
N HIS A 165 -15.56 4.68 -21.77
CA HIS A 165 -16.96 5.04 -21.94
C HIS A 165 -17.70 4.00 -22.78
N LEU A 166 -18.57 3.22 -22.14
CA LEU A 166 -19.46 2.26 -22.80
C LEU A 166 -20.91 2.69 -22.55
N ALA A 167 -21.55 3.22 -23.58
CA ALA A 167 -22.93 3.70 -23.54
C ALA A 167 -23.81 2.94 -24.55
N ALA A 168 -25.13 3.03 -24.36
CA ALA A 168 -26.10 2.48 -25.29
C ALA A 168 -26.07 3.23 -26.64
N GLU A 169 -25.92 4.55 -26.57
CA GLU A 169 -25.71 5.38 -27.74
C GLU A 169 -24.21 5.51 -28.03
N PRO A 170 -23.78 5.27 -29.27
CA PRO A 170 -22.37 5.36 -29.65
C PRO A 170 -21.95 6.83 -29.81
N GLU A 171 -21.41 7.41 -28.74
CA GLU A 171 -20.83 8.76 -28.72
C GLU A 171 -19.45 8.74 -28.06
N LEU A 172 -18.46 9.40 -28.67
CA LEU A 172 -17.12 9.55 -28.11
C LEU A 172 -17.03 10.71 -27.12
N LEU A 173 -16.31 10.51 -26.01
CA LEU A 173 -16.01 11.60 -25.08
C LEU A 173 -15.09 12.67 -25.73
N PRO A 174 -15.01 13.88 -25.13
CA PRO A 174 -14.03 14.88 -25.55
C PRO A 174 -12.60 14.35 -25.47
N PHE A 175 -11.80 14.67 -26.49
CA PHE A 175 -10.40 14.25 -26.57
C PHE A 175 -9.47 15.19 -25.81
N LYS A 176 -8.51 14.60 -25.10
CA LYS A 176 -7.41 15.34 -24.46
C LYS A 176 -6.35 15.73 -25.49
N LYS A 177 -5.77 16.92 -25.33
CA LYS A 177 -4.80 17.49 -26.28
C LYS A 177 -3.44 16.77 -26.34
N GLY A 178 -3.08 15.96 -25.35
CA GLY A 178 -1.73 15.40 -25.21
C GLY A 178 -1.23 14.61 -26.42
N ALA A 179 -2.07 13.72 -26.99
CA ALA A 179 -1.72 12.94 -28.18
C ALA A 179 -1.42 13.84 -29.41
N PHE A 180 -2.12 14.97 -29.51
CA PHE A 180 -2.02 15.90 -30.61
C PHE A 180 -0.80 16.80 -30.50
N TYR A 181 -0.46 17.25 -29.28
CA TYR A 181 0.84 17.89 -29.02
C TYR A 181 2.00 16.98 -29.41
N LEU A 182 1.93 15.71 -29.02
CA LEU A 182 2.95 14.72 -29.37
C LEU A 182 3.07 14.54 -30.89
N ALA A 183 1.95 14.42 -31.60
CA ALA A 183 1.94 14.26 -33.06
C ALA A 183 2.56 15.47 -33.77
N VAL A 184 2.16 16.69 -33.39
CA VAL A 184 2.70 17.94 -33.96
C VAL A 184 4.19 18.12 -33.63
N GLN A 185 4.58 17.96 -32.36
CA GLN A 185 5.99 18.10 -31.96
C GLN A 185 6.91 17.05 -32.56
N SER A 186 6.40 15.84 -32.79
CA SER A 186 7.18 14.76 -33.42
C SER A 186 7.18 14.85 -34.94
N GLY A 187 6.23 15.58 -35.55
CA GLY A 187 5.93 15.54 -36.99
C GLY A 187 5.35 14.19 -37.44
N ALA A 188 4.97 13.31 -36.50
CA ALA A 188 4.42 11.99 -36.80
C ALA A 188 2.91 12.09 -37.10
N PRO A 189 2.41 11.41 -38.15
CA PRO A 189 1.01 11.45 -38.48
C PRO A 189 0.15 10.79 -37.40
N ILE A 190 -1.11 11.21 -37.31
CA ILE A 190 -2.10 10.58 -36.44
C ILE A 190 -2.85 9.51 -37.24
N ILE A 191 -2.96 8.29 -36.73
CA ILE A 191 -3.78 7.22 -37.34
C ILE A 191 -4.97 6.95 -36.42
N PRO A 192 -6.19 7.38 -36.81
CA PRO A 192 -7.38 7.09 -36.04
C PRO A 192 -7.86 5.66 -36.22
N ILE A 193 -8.27 5.02 -35.13
CA ILE A 193 -8.74 3.63 -35.09
C ILE A 193 -10.08 3.62 -34.35
N VAL A 194 -11.12 3.15 -35.04
CA VAL A 194 -12.48 3.15 -34.51
C VAL A 194 -13.00 1.73 -34.41
N VAL A 195 -13.38 1.31 -33.22
CA VAL A 195 -13.95 0.00 -32.94
C VAL A 195 -15.45 0.14 -32.68
N GLU A 196 -16.25 -0.74 -33.28
CA GLU A 196 -17.70 -0.82 -33.10
C GLU A 196 -18.10 -0.88 -31.61
N SER A 197 -19.25 -0.32 -31.28
CA SER A 197 -19.77 -0.30 -29.92
C SER A 197 -19.87 -1.71 -29.33
N TYR A 198 -19.20 -1.93 -28.20
CA TYR A 198 -19.29 -3.20 -27.49
C TYR A 198 -20.67 -3.44 -26.92
N TYR A 199 -21.52 -2.43 -26.82
CA TYR A 199 -22.87 -2.55 -26.26
C TYR A 199 -23.70 -3.63 -26.98
N LYS A 200 -23.40 -3.87 -28.27
CA LYS A 200 -23.94 -4.98 -29.08
C LYS A 200 -23.72 -6.36 -28.47
N LEU A 201 -22.52 -6.62 -27.93
CA LEU A 201 -22.12 -7.94 -27.42
C LEU A 201 -21.90 -7.99 -25.90
N LEU A 202 -21.73 -6.84 -25.25
CA LEU A 202 -21.37 -6.71 -23.85
C LEU A 202 -22.17 -5.57 -23.20
N ARG A 203 -23.03 -5.93 -22.25
CA ARG A 203 -23.66 -4.98 -21.32
C ARG A 203 -23.31 -5.41 -19.88
N PRO A 204 -22.49 -4.62 -19.15
CA PRO A 204 -22.09 -4.94 -17.79
C PRO A 204 -23.27 -5.33 -16.89
N GLY A 205 -23.14 -6.43 -16.15
CA GLY A 205 -24.20 -6.95 -15.29
C GLY A 205 -25.35 -7.67 -16.00
N HIS A 206 -25.48 -7.56 -17.32
CA HIS A 206 -26.62 -8.11 -18.07
C HIS A 206 -26.26 -9.24 -19.01
N TYR A 207 -25.32 -9.03 -19.96
CA TYR A 207 -24.93 -10.06 -20.92
C TYR A 207 -23.51 -9.87 -21.44
N PHE A 208 -22.89 -10.99 -21.82
CA PHE A 208 -21.62 -11.06 -22.54
C PHE A 208 -21.78 -12.15 -23.60
N LYS A 209 -22.04 -11.77 -24.85
CA LYS A 209 -22.37 -12.65 -25.98
C LYS A 209 -21.15 -12.90 -26.86
N ARG A 210 -21.19 -13.98 -27.65
CA ARG A 210 -20.23 -14.23 -28.74
C ARG A 210 -20.64 -13.41 -29.96
N GLY A 211 -19.71 -13.11 -30.85
CA GLY A 211 -20.01 -12.42 -32.11
C GLY A 211 -18.81 -11.78 -32.77
N THR A 212 -19.08 -11.05 -33.84
CA THR A 212 -18.08 -10.30 -34.62
C THR A 212 -18.34 -8.81 -34.48
N LEU A 213 -17.26 -8.05 -34.30
CA LEU A 213 -17.26 -6.59 -34.23
C LEU A 213 -16.39 -6.01 -35.36
N LYS A 214 -16.72 -4.81 -35.82
CA LYS A 214 -15.95 -4.11 -36.85
C LYS A 214 -14.90 -3.19 -36.26
N ILE A 215 -13.74 -3.10 -36.92
CA ILE A 215 -12.68 -2.14 -36.67
C ILE A 215 -12.41 -1.40 -37.98
N LYS A 216 -12.53 -0.08 -37.98
CA LYS A 216 -12.09 0.78 -39.09
C LYS A 216 -10.84 1.54 -38.69
N ILE A 217 -9.76 1.33 -39.41
CA ILE A 217 -8.53 2.11 -39.32
C ILE A 217 -8.62 3.19 -40.40
N LEU A 218 -8.55 4.45 -40.00
CA LEU A 218 -8.74 5.59 -40.91
C LEU A 218 -7.41 6.02 -41.54
N PRO A 219 -7.46 6.74 -42.69
CA PRO A 219 -6.26 7.26 -43.33
C PRO A 219 -5.43 8.14 -42.38
N PRO A 220 -4.07 8.08 -42.45
CA PRO A 220 -3.21 8.91 -41.62
C PRO A 220 -3.46 10.40 -41.84
N ILE A 221 -3.56 11.16 -40.75
CA ILE A 221 -3.69 12.61 -40.74
C ILE A 221 -2.27 13.23 -40.63
N PRO A 222 -1.79 13.96 -41.65
CA PRO A 222 -0.48 14.61 -41.62
C PRO A 222 -0.40 15.71 -40.55
N THR A 223 0.74 15.83 -39.90
CA THR A 223 1.01 16.82 -38.83
C THR A 223 2.30 17.62 -39.02
N ALA A 224 3.09 17.30 -40.05
CA ALA A 224 4.42 17.88 -40.26
C ALA A 224 4.40 19.40 -40.46
N ASP A 225 3.34 19.92 -41.09
CA ASP A 225 3.19 21.36 -41.41
C ASP A 225 2.28 22.10 -40.43
N LEU A 226 1.97 21.50 -39.27
CA LEU A 226 1.08 22.09 -38.26
C LEU A 226 1.86 22.75 -37.13
N GLU A 227 1.34 23.87 -36.62
CA GLU A 227 1.91 24.55 -35.46
C GLU A 227 1.08 24.28 -34.19
N THR A 228 1.58 24.71 -33.02
CA THR A 228 0.87 24.53 -31.75
C THR A 228 -0.50 25.22 -31.69
N THR A 229 -0.70 26.25 -32.51
CA THR A 229 -1.95 26.99 -32.67
C THR A 229 -3.04 26.15 -33.37
N ASP A 230 -2.66 25.18 -34.20
CA ASP A 230 -3.58 24.33 -34.96
C ASP A 230 -4.14 23.15 -34.15
N ILE A 231 -3.56 22.87 -32.98
CA ILE A 231 -3.89 21.69 -32.17
C ILE A 231 -5.37 21.64 -31.79
N ALA A 232 -5.98 22.79 -31.46
CA ALA A 232 -7.40 22.82 -31.07
C ALA A 232 -8.31 22.33 -32.22
N LYS A 233 -8.06 22.82 -33.45
CA LYS A 233 -8.79 22.40 -34.65
C LYS A 233 -8.51 20.95 -35.01
N LEU A 234 -7.25 20.49 -34.85
CA LEU A 234 -6.87 19.11 -35.12
C LEU A 234 -7.59 18.13 -34.18
N VAL A 235 -7.71 18.48 -32.89
CA VAL A 235 -8.44 17.68 -31.89
C VAL A 235 -9.90 17.53 -32.29
N GLU A 236 -10.57 18.63 -32.59
CA GLU A 236 -11.98 18.67 -32.97
C GLU A 236 -12.24 17.87 -34.26
N LYS A 237 -11.50 18.18 -35.33
CA LYS A 237 -11.61 17.48 -36.62
C LYS A 237 -11.43 15.97 -36.48
N THR A 238 -10.42 15.55 -35.69
CA THR A 238 -10.11 14.13 -35.51
C THR A 238 -11.20 13.42 -34.68
N ARG A 239 -11.71 14.08 -33.63
CA ARG A 239 -12.81 13.55 -32.83
C ARG A 239 -14.05 13.38 -33.69
N ASP A 240 -14.42 14.39 -34.47
CA ASP A 240 -15.64 14.37 -35.27
C ASP A 240 -15.57 13.28 -36.35
N GLN A 241 -14.42 13.16 -37.02
CA GLN A 241 -14.19 12.08 -37.99
C GLN A 241 -14.32 10.68 -37.34
N MET A 242 -13.73 10.48 -36.16
CA MET A 242 -13.85 9.21 -35.42
C MET A 242 -15.28 8.98 -34.93
N ASN A 243 -15.99 10.01 -34.48
CA ASN A 243 -17.34 9.90 -33.94
C ASN A 243 -18.37 9.58 -35.03
N THR A 244 -18.24 10.19 -36.21
CA THR A 244 -19.06 9.86 -37.38
C THR A 244 -18.90 8.39 -37.75
N VAL A 245 -17.66 7.90 -37.84
CA VAL A 245 -17.38 6.49 -38.14
C VAL A 245 -17.86 5.58 -37.01
N PHE A 246 -17.70 5.98 -35.75
CA PHE A 246 -18.16 5.20 -34.60
C PHE A 246 -19.67 4.99 -34.62
N LYS A 247 -20.44 6.03 -34.97
CA LYS A 247 -21.87 5.95 -35.19
C LYS A 247 -22.21 5.07 -36.39
N GLU A 248 -21.57 5.30 -37.53
CA GLU A 248 -21.78 4.53 -38.77
C GLU A 248 -21.63 3.02 -38.54
N ILE A 249 -20.56 2.58 -37.88
CA ILE A 249 -20.28 1.16 -37.68
C ILE A 249 -21.07 0.54 -36.52
N SER A 250 -21.63 1.36 -35.62
CA SER A 250 -22.36 0.90 -34.42
C SER A 250 -23.88 0.95 -34.56
N THR A 251 -24.40 1.68 -35.54
CA THR A 251 -25.84 1.69 -35.86
C THR A 251 -26.16 0.51 -36.79
N PRO A 252 -27.16 -0.33 -36.48
CA PRO A 252 -27.56 -1.40 -37.38
C PRO A 252 -28.03 -0.83 -38.74
N ALA A 253 -27.54 -1.38 -39.85
CA ALA A 253 -28.17 -1.15 -41.15
C ALA A 253 -29.63 -1.62 -41.08
N ALA A 254 -30.55 -0.82 -41.62
CA ALA A 254 -31.98 -1.15 -41.64
C ALA A 254 -32.17 -2.55 -42.26
N ALA A 255 -32.77 -3.47 -41.49
CA ALA A 255 -33.14 -4.78 -42.00
C ALA A 255 -34.23 -4.62 -43.08
N PRO A 256 -34.21 -5.41 -44.17
CA PRO A 256 -35.31 -5.45 -45.12
C PRO A 256 -36.59 -5.89 -44.39
N ALA A 257 -37.70 -5.22 -44.70
CA ALA A 257 -39.01 -5.53 -44.15
C ALA A 257 -39.38 -7.01 -44.37
N ALA A 258 -39.76 -7.69 -43.30
CA ALA A 258 -40.41 -8.99 -43.35
C ALA A 258 -41.69 -8.95 -42.50
N GLU A 259 -42.73 -9.54 -43.09
CA GLU A 259 -44.17 -9.43 -42.86
C GLU A 259 -44.72 -9.98 -41.53
N PRO A 260 -45.99 -9.64 -41.19
CA PRO A 260 -46.57 -9.89 -39.88
C PRO A 260 -47.13 -11.32 -39.78
N THR A 261 -46.93 -11.99 -38.65
CA THR A 261 -47.74 -13.16 -38.26
C THR A 261 -48.10 -13.15 -36.78
N SER A 262 -49.32 -13.63 -36.55
CA SER A 262 -50.25 -13.39 -35.44
C SER A 262 -49.99 -14.23 -34.17
N PRO A 263 -50.75 -13.98 -33.07
CA PRO A 263 -50.40 -14.34 -31.69
C PRO A 263 -51.06 -15.64 -31.21
N LEU A 264 -50.42 -16.38 -30.30
CA LEU A 264 -51.11 -17.38 -29.47
C LEU A 264 -50.48 -17.52 -28.07
N ILE A 265 -51.28 -17.16 -27.05
CA ILE A 265 -51.62 -17.94 -25.82
C ILE A 265 -50.45 -18.35 -24.90
N SER A 266 -50.51 -18.29 -23.56
CA SER A 266 -51.33 -17.61 -22.55
C SER A 266 -50.64 -17.86 -21.20
N SER A 267 -50.98 -17.01 -20.22
CA SER A 267 -51.13 -17.32 -18.78
C SER A 267 -49.99 -18.00 -18.02
N LYS A 268 -49.39 -17.25 -17.09
CA LYS A 268 -49.81 -17.30 -15.68
C LYS A 268 -49.16 -16.17 -14.89
N GLN A 269 -49.97 -15.16 -14.56
CA GLN A 269 -49.73 -14.23 -13.47
C GLN A 269 -49.80 -14.97 -12.13
N LYS A 270 -48.89 -14.62 -11.22
CA LYS A 270 -49.19 -14.48 -9.80
C LYS A 270 -48.68 -13.12 -9.34
N THR A 271 -49.61 -12.19 -9.27
CA THR A 271 -49.64 -10.96 -8.47
C THR A 271 -49.73 -11.35 -6.98
N TYR A 272 -48.97 -10.74 -6.08
CA TYR A 272 -49.27 -9.63 -5.14
C TYR A 272 -48.34 -9.92 -3.92
N ASN A 273 -47.90 -9.04 -3.04
CA ASN A 273 -48.20 -7.66 -2.73
C ASN A 273 -47.03 -7.11 -1.90
N THR A 274 -46.83 -5.80 -2.00
CA THR A 274 -46.23 -4.94 -0.98
C THR A 274 -46.97 -5.03 0.35
N LEU A 275 -46.23 -5.02 1.46
CA LEU A 275 -46.68 -4.50 2.75
C LEU A 275 -45.54 -3.76 3.44
N ALA A 276 -45.93 -2.68 4.09
CA ALA A 276 -45.13 -1.74 4.84
C ALA A 276 -45.12 -2.08 6.35
N ASP A 277 -44.29 -1.31 7.05
CA ASP A 277 -44.30 -0.97 8.49
C ASP A 277 -43.71 -1.95 9.50
N GLY A 278 -43.01 -1.36 10.48
CA GLY A 278 -42.74 -1.97 11.78
C GLY A 278 -41.37 -1.65 12.37
N GLU A 279 -41.32 -0.61 13.20
CA GLU A 279 -40.27 -0.36 14.20
C GLU A 279 -40.12 -1.53 15.19
N ASP A 280 -38.91 -1.75 15.71
CA ASP A 280 -38.64 -1.89 17.15
C ASP A 280 -37.13 -2.06 17.38
N ALA A 281 -36.56 -1.12 18.14
CA ALA A 281 -35.21 -1.14 18.64
C ALA A 281 -35.24 -1.58 20.11
N GLU A 282 -34.68 -2.75 20.41
CA GLU A 282 -34.46 -3.17 21.80
C GLU A 282 -33.06 -2.79 22.29
N HIS A 283 -33.07 -2.10 23.43
CA HIS A 283 -31.95 -1.77 24.29
C HIS A 283 -31.23 -3.04 24.76
N VAL A 284 -29.90 -3.06 24.63
CA VAL A 284 -29.04 -3.99 25.39
C VAL A 284 -28.27 -3.17 26.42
N VAL A 285 -28.59 -3.44 27.68
CA VAL A 285 -27.95 -2.91 28.88
C VAL A 285 -26.56 -3.53 29.02
N VAL A 286 -25.55 -2.68 29.18
CA VAL A 286 -24.19 -3.08 29.57
C VAL A 286 -24.17 -3.06 31.10
N GLU A 287 -24.02 -4.23 31.73
CA GLU A 287 -23.74 -4.32 33.16
C GLU A 287 -22.26 -4.06 33.42
N ASP A 288 -22.00 -3.06 34.27
CA ASP A 288 -20.72 -2.80 34.90
C ASP A 288 -20.32 -3.96 35.81
N VAL A 289 -19.17 -4.58 35.54
CA VAL A 289 -18.46 -5.40 36.53
C VAL A 289 -17.23 -4.64 36.97
N VAL A 290 -17.43 -3.79 37.98
CA VAL A 290 -16.36 -3.36 38.88
C VAL A 290 -16.08 -4.53 39.81
N SER A 291 -14.89 -5.13 39.68
CA SER A 291 -14.31 -5.92 40.77
C SER A 291 -13.23 -5.08 41.43
N SER A 292 -13.59 -4.51 42.57
CA SER A 292 -12.67 -4.19 43.66
C SER A 292 -12.18 -5.50 44.25
N ASP A 293 -10.87 -5.62 44.48
CA ASP A 293 -10.33 -6.14 45.75
C ASP A 293 -8.82 -5.90 45.80
N ASP A 294 -8.48 -4.94 46.66
CA ASP A 294 -7.34 -4.78 47.57
C ASP A 294 -5.93 -5.31 47.26
N ASP A 295 -5.03 -4.33 47.32
CA ASP A 295 -3.69 -4.35 47.89
C ASP A 295 -3.36 -5.54 48.82
N ASN A 296 -2.32 -6.30 48.42
CA ASN A 296 -1.28 -6.65 49.39
C ASN A 296 0.07 -6.88 48.69
N ALA A 297 0.84 -5.80 48.60
CA ALA A 297 2.25 -5.86 48.26
C ALA A 297 3.02 -6.56 49.39
N THR A 298 3.34 -7.84 49.20
CA THR A 298 4.41 -8.51 49.95
C THR A 298 5.57 -8.76 49.00
N ALA A 299 6.67 -8.05 49.27
CA ALA A 299 7.95 -8.26 48.63
C ALA A 299 8.41 -9.71 48.89
N VAL A 300 8.36 -10.54 47.85
CA VAL A 300 9.06 -11.82 47.83
C VAL A 300 10.33 -11.58 47.02
N GLU A 301 11.43 -11.34 47.73
CA GLU A 301 12.77 -11.53 47.19
C GLU A 301 12.96 -13.03 46.93
N GLY A 302 12.50 -13.47 45.77
CA GLY A 302 12.87 -14.76 45.19
C GLY A 302 14.00 -14.53 44.21
N GLU A 303 15.19 -15.03 44.51
CA GLU A 303 16.30 -15.17 43.57
C GLU A 303 15.80 -15.98 42.36
N GLY A 304 15.46 -15.28 41.27
CA GLY A 304 14.92 -15.91 40.06
C GLY A 304 15.98 -16.78 39.38
N GLU A 305 15.68 -18.07 39.25
CA GLU A 305 16.33 -18.95 38.28
C GLU A 305 16.31 -18.26 36.91
N GLY A 306 17.49 -17.94 36.36
CA GLY A 306 17.62 -17.15 35.14
C GLY A 306 16.89 -17.79 33.96
N ALA A 307 15.82 -17.15 33.50
CA ALA A 307 15.08 -17.58 32.31
C ALA A 307 16.03 -17.75 31.11
N ALA A 308 15.84 -18.84 30.36
CA ALA A 308 16.65 -19.14 29.19
C ALA A 308 16.62 -17.98 28.18
N LYS A 309 17.80 -17.45 27.84
CA LYS A 309 17.94 -16.29 26.94
C LYS A 309 17.57 -16.67 25.51
N THR A 310 16.48 -16.08 24.99
CA THR A 310 16.02 -16.24 23.60
C THR A 310 16.95 -15.58 22.58
N ALA A 311 17.13 -16.23 21.43
CA ALA A 311 17.69 -15.62 20.22
C ALA A 311 16.55 -15.29 19.25
N ALA A 312 16.21 -14.01 19.16
CA ALA A 312 15.07 -13.51 18.40
C ALA A 312 15.51 -12.76 17.14
N SER A 313 14.76 -12.94 16.05
CA SER A 313 14.88 -12.09 14.86
C SER A 313 13.62 -11.26 14.67
N MET A 314 13.76 -9.94 14.62
CA MET A 314 12.69 -9.04 14.22
C MET A 314 12.64 -8.97 12.70
N VAL A 315 11.50 -9.21 12.08
CA VAL A 315 11.38 -9.23 10.62
C VAL A 315 10.32 -8.25 10.15
N SER A 316 10.72 -7.28 9.31
CA SER A 316 9.79 -6.35 8.69
C SER A 316 10.35 -5.70 7.43
N ASP A 317 9.47 -5.34 6.50
CA ASP A 317 9.75 -4.44 5.38
C ASP A 317 10.01 -3.01 5.85
N PHE A 318 9.47 -2.64 7.02
CA PHE A 318 9.51 -1.31 7.59
C PHE A 318 10.58 -1.27 8.68
N PHE A 319 11.76 -0.78 8.33
CA PHE A 319 12.84 -0.53 9.27
C PHE A 319 13.76 0.57 8.76
N HIS A 320 14.73 0.99 9.58
CA HIS A 320 15.70 2.03 9.21
C HIS A 320 16.35 1.79 7.83
N PRO A 321 16.58 2.85 7.03
CA PRO A 321 16.68 4.25 7.42
C PRO A 321 15.37 5.03 7.45
N ASP A 322 14.27 4.48 6.94
CA ASP A 322 12.96 5.10 7.06
C ASP A 322 12.61 5.23 8.56
N VAL A 323 11.94 6.32 8.92
CA VAL A 323 11.54 6.58 10.31
C VAL A 323 10.04 6.73 10.40
N GLY A 324 9.44 5.97 11.30
CA GLY A 324 8.03 5.95 11.59
C GLY A 324 7.76 5.18 12.88
N GLY A 325 6.48 5.05 13.22
CA GLY A 325 6.07 4.40 14.47
C GLY A 325 6.46 2.92 14.55
N VAL A 326 6.37 2.19 13.44
CA VAL A 326 6.70 0.75 13.40
C VAL A 326 8.22 0.57 13.49
N GLU A 327 8.98 1.36 12.75
CA GLU A 327 10.44 1.33 12.73
C GLU A 327 11.02 1.65 14.11
N GLY A 328 10.51 2.72 14.74
CA GLY A 328 10.88 3.12 16.09
C GLY A 328 10.51 2.08 17.15
N HIS A 329 9.35 1.42 16.99
CA HIS A 329 8.95 0.32 17.87
C HIS A 329 9.91 -0.86 17.77
N ILE A 330 10.17 -1.36 16.55
CA ILE A 330 11.06 -2.51 16.35
C ILE A 330 12.45 -2.21 16.92
N TYR A 331 12.97 -1.01 16.67
CA TYR A 331 14.27 -0.60 17.19
C TYR A 331 14.29 -0.56 18.72
N SER A 332 13.34 0.13 19.35
CA SER A 332 13.34 0.33 20.81
C SER A 332 13.11 -0.99 21.56
N LEU A 333 12.18 -1.82 21.07
CA LEU A 333 11.96 -3.16 21.60
C LEU A 333 13.21 -4.04 21.44
N SER A 334 13.89 -3.97 20.30
CA SER A 334 15.12 -4.73 20.08
C SER A 334 16.24 -4.33 21.04
N VAL A 335 16.42 -3.03 21.27
CA VAL A 335 17.40 -2.51 22.23
C VAL A 335 17.09 -2.98 23.63
N GLU A 336 15.83 -2.94 24.04
CA GLU A 336 15.45 -3.30 25.41
C GLU A 336 15.53 -4.81 25.65
N LEU A 337 15.11 -5.64 24.70
CA LEU A 337 15.32 -7.08 24.75
C LEU A 337 16.82 -7.43 24.78
N ALA A 338 17.65 -6.72 24.03
CA ALA A 338 19.10 -6.90 24.07
C ALA A 338 19.70 -6.53 25.44
N ARG A 339 19.21 -5.45 26.07
CA ARG A 339 19.62 -5.08 27.45
C ARG A 339 19.24 -6.13 28.48
N ARG A 340 18.10 -6.79 28.30
CA ARG A 340 17.67 -7.94 29.12
C ARG A 340 18.47 -9.22 28.84
N GLY A 341 19.42 -9.18 27.91
CA GLY A 341 20.36 -10.27 27.62
C GLY A 341 19.89 -11.22 26.53
N HIS A 342 18.82 -10.91 25.80
CA HIS A 342 18.44 -11.67 24.61
C HIS A 342 19.37 -11.34 23.44
N LYS A 343 19.61 -12.31 22.57
CA LYS A 343 20.22 -12.04 21.27
C LYS A 343 19.14 -11.53 20.33
N VAL A 344 19.31 -10.32 19.77
CA VAL A 344 18.32 -9.73 18.87
C VAL A 344 18.97 -9.26 17.58
N ILE A 345 18.45 -9.73 16.45
CA ILE A 345 18.79 -9.23 15.12
C ILE A 345 17.55 -8.70 14.42
N VAL A 346 17.75 -7.88 13.39
CA VAL A 346 16.66 -7.40 12.53
C VAL A 346 16.91 -7.88 11.09
N ILE A 347 15.87 -8.36 10.41
CA ILE A 347 15.89 -8.73 8.99
C ILE A 347 14.93 -7.83 8.24
N THR A 348 15.42 -7.14 7.22
CA THR A 348 14.65 -6.20 6.41
C THR A 348 15.10 -6.20 4.96
N ASN A 349 14.37 -5.50 4.10
CA ASN A 349 14.71 -5.35 2.68
C ASN A 349 15.84 -4.33 2.46
N HIS A 350 16.44 -4.32 1.27
CA HIS A 350 17.50 -3.38 0.92
C HIS A 350 16.97 -1.97 0.65
N ARG A 351 17.77 -0.95 0.98
CA ARG A 351 17.39 0.47 0.88
C ARG A 351 18.50 1.30 0.28
N GLY A 352 18.33 1.73 -0.97
CA GLY A 352 19.38 2.44 -1.69
C GLY A 352 20.67 1.62 -1.69
N GLU A 353 21.74 2.15 -1.09
CA GLU A 353 23.04 1.49 -0.98
C GLU A 353 23.16 0.54 0.25
N ARG A 354 22.14 0.46 1.12
CA ARG A 354 22.15 -0.42 2.30
C ARG A 354 21.80 -1.86 1.90
N VAL A 355 22.84 -2.68 1.74
CA VAL A 355 22.77 -4.13 1.48
C VAL A 355 23.72 -4.85 2.43
N GLY A 356 23.36 -6.08 2.82
CA GLY A 356 24.19 -6.92 3.70
C GLY A 356 23.99 -6.60 5.18
N VAL A 357 25.04 -6.77 5.98
CA VAL A 357 24.97 -6.58 7.44
C VAL A 357 25.34 -5.16 7.83
N ARG A 358 24.56 -4.55 8.72
CA ARG A 358 24.81 -3.24 9.34
C ARG A 358 24.58 -3.34 10.85
N TYR A 359 25.21 -2.46 11.61
CA TYR A 359 24.99 -2.33 13.05
C TYR A 359 24.43 -0.94 13.34
N LEU A 360 23.33 -0.89 14.10
CA LEU A 360 22.79 0.34 14.65
C LEU A 360 23.18 0.42 16.12
N ALA A 361 23.61 1.60 16.58
CA ALA A 361 23.88 1.81 18.00
C ALA A 361 22.64 1.45 18.84
N PRO A 362 22.80 0.90 20.06
CA PRO A 362 24.05 0.56 20.73
C PRO A 362 24.68 -0.80 20.30
N GLY A 363 24.11 -1.51 19.33
CA GLY A 363 24.65 -2.81 18.86
C GLY A 363 23.68 -3.70 18.09
N ILE A 364 22.54 -3.19 17.63
CA ILE A 364 21.52 -3.98 16.93
C ILE A 364 22.03 -4.34 15.53
N LYS A 365 22.18 -5.64 15.28
CA LYS A 365 22.60 -6.19 13.99
C LYS A 365 21.43 -6.27 13.03
N VAL A 366 21.59 -5.72 11.83
CA VAL A 366 20.55 -5.59 10.81
C VAL A 366 21.00 -6.25 9.51
N TYR A 367 20.20 -7.18 9.01
CA TYR A 367 20.36 -7.86 7.73
C TYR A 367 19.48 -7.19 6.68
N HIS A 368 20.11 -6.47 5.74
CA HIS A 368 19.46 -5.91 4.56
C HIS A 368 19.53 -6.89 3.39
N VAL A 369 18.44 -7.62 3.17
CA VAL A 369 18.31 -8.65 2.13
C VAL A 369 18.05 -7.98 0.76
N PRO A 370 18.68 -8.44 -0.33
CA PRO A 370 18.56 -7.83 -1.66
C PRO A 370 17.21 -8.10 -2.35
N ALA A 371 16.11 -7.65 -1.74
CA ALA A 371 14.75 -7.68 -2.29
C ALA A 371 14.24 -6.26 -2.58
N VAL A 372 13.76 -6.00 -3.80
CA VAL A 372 13.36 -4.66 -4.26
C VAL A 372 12.01 -4.28 -3.67
N ALA A 373 11.98 -3.20 -2.90
CA ALA A 373 10.74 -2.57 -2.43
C ALA A 373 10.00 -1.91 -3.59
N VAL A 374 8.67 -2.04 -3.63
CA VAL A 374 7.86 -1.57 -4.76
C VAL A 374 7.12 -0.27 -4.43
N THR A 375 6.37 -0.24 -3.32
CA THR A 375 5.60 0.94 -2.90
C THR A 375 5.64 1.10 -1.40
N ALA A 376 5.78 2.34 -0.93
CA ALA A 376 5.74 2.68 0.50
C ALA A 376 6.58 1.72 1.33
N SER A 377 7.76 1.37 0.84
CA SER A 377 8.71 0.53 1.55
C SER A 377 8.35 -0.97 1.65
N ALA A 378 7.23 -1.45 1.10
CA ALA A 378 6.91 -2.88 1.08
C ALA A 378 7.44 -3.59 -0.18
N THR A 379 7.98 -4.81 -0.04
CA THR A 379 8.23 -5.73 -1.16
C THR A 379 6.96 -6.47 -1.55
N LEU A 380 6.94 -7.05 -2.76
CA LEU A 380 5.90 -8.01 -3.14
C LEU A 380 6.16 -9.36 -2.46
N PRO A 381 5.10 -10.09 -2.07
CA PRO A 381 5.25 -11.48 -1.64
C PRO A 381 5.83 -12.32 -2.77
N ASN A 382 6.87 -13.09 -2.46
CA ASN A 382 7.62 -13.85 -3.43
C ASN A 382 7.86 -15.31 -2.97
N TYR A 383 7.80 -15.60 -1.66
CA TYR A 383 7.77 -16.92 -1.01
C TYR A 383 8.91 -17.91 -1.37
N LEU A 384 9.81 -17.55 -2.29
CA LEU A 384 10.87 -18.40 -2.84
C LEU A 384 12.25 -17.76 -2.66
N LEU A 385 12.46 -16.55 -3.18
CA LEU A 385 13.80 -15.90 -3.17
C LEU A 385 14.25 -15.46 -1.77
N PHE A 386 13.34 -15.29 -0.81
CA PHE A 386 13.69 -14.92 0.55
C PHE A 386 14.15 -16.12 1.39
N LEU A 387 13.59 -17.31 1.15
CA LEU A 387 13.87 -18.51 1.94
C LEU A 387 15.37 -18.86 2.06
N PRO A 388 16.20 -18.83 0.99
CA PRO A 388 17.63 -19.12 1.11
C PRO A 388 18.37 -18.15 2.04
N TYR A 389 18.09 -16.84 1.92
CA TYR A 389 18.68 -15.83 2.80
C TYR A 389 18.19 -16.00 4.24
N PHE A 390 16.88 -16.18 4.42
CA PHE A 390 16.27 -16.38 5.73
C PHE A 390 16.86 -17.61 6.43
N ARG A 391 16.95 -18.76 5.73
CA ARG A 391 17.59 -19.98 6.24
C ARG A 391 19.02 -19.74 6.68
N SER A 392 19.83 -19.09 5.83
CA SER A 392 21.22 -18.80 6.17
C SER A 392 21.34 -17.92 7.41
N ILE A 393 20.52 -16.88 7.54
CA ILE A 393 20.56 -15.97 8.69
C ILE A 393 20.13 -16.72 9.96
N VAL A 394 19.00 -17.42 9.91
CA VAL A 394 18.43 -18.15 11.05
C VAL A 394 19.39 -19.20 11.60
N LEU A 395 20.01 -20.01 10.72
CA LEU A 395 20.95 -21.06 11.13
C LEU A 395 22.24 -20.48 11.72
N ARG A 396 22.87 -19.52 11.03
CA ARG A 396 24.14 -18.91 11.50
C ARG A 396 23.95 -18.17 12.82
N GLU A 397 22.83 -17.49 12.98
CA GLU A 397 22.55 -16.70 14.18
C GLU A 397 21.93 -17.51 15.32
N ARG A 398 21.61 -18.80 15.09
CA ARG A 398 20.91 -19.69 16.02
C ARG A 398 19.60 -19.09 16.53
N ILE A 399 18.81 -18.53 15.62
CA ILE A 399 17.53 -17.93 15.95
C ILE A 399 16.55 -19.03 16.40
N THR A 400 15.95 -18.83 17.57
CA THR A 400 14.93 -19.73 18.15
C THR A 400 13.52 -19.17 18.02
N LEU A 401 13.41 -17.85 17.84
CA LEU A 401 12.14 -17.14 17.64
C LEU A 401 12.23 -16.09 16.53
N VAL A 402 11.22 -16.07 15.67
CA VAL A 402 11.01 -15.05 14.64
C VAL A 402 9.83 -14.19 15.06
N HIS A 403 10.01 -12.88 15.11
CA HIS A 403 8.97 -11.92 15.43
C HIS A 403 8.71 -11.01 14.22
N GLY A 404 7.63 -11.27 13.49
CA GLY A 404 7.22 -10.46 12.35
C GLY A 404 6.50 -9.18 12.79
N HIS A 405 6.68 -8.06 12.08
CA HIS A 405 5.99 -6.81 12.38
C HIS A 405 5.31 -6.19 11.16
N GLY A 406 4.02 -5.85 11.34
CA GLY A 406 3.22 -5.03 10.42
C GLY A 406 2.42 -5.83 9.39
N THR A 407 1.10 -5.59 9.35
CA THR A 407 0.12 -6.27 8.45
C THR A 407 0.46 -6.21 6.95
N LEU A 408 1.22 -5.22 6.49
CA LEU A 408 1.59 -5.07 5.08
C LEU A 408 3.04 -5.44 4.79
N SER A 409 3.73 -6.09 5.73
CA SER A 409 5.08 -6.58 5.52
C SER A 409 5.07 -7.99 4.93
N SER A 410 5.41 -8.09 3.65
CA SER A 410 5.64 -9.35 2.96
C SER A 410 6.79 -10.15 3.60
N PHE A 411 7.87 -9.48 4.04
CA PHE A 411 8.96 -10.12 4.76
C PHE A 411 8.51 -10.74 6.09
N ALA A 412 7.72 -10.02 6.88
CA ALA A 412 7.16 -10.54 8.12
C ALA A 412 6.30 -11.78 7.84
N HIS A 413 5.39 -11.71 6.88
CA HIS A 413 4.52 -12.82 6.53
C HIS A 413 5.32 -14.04 6.04
N GLU A 414 6.24 -13.86 5.10
CA GLU A 414 7.08 -14.94 4.58
C GLU A 414 7.93 -15.59 5.68
N ALA A 415 8.48 -14.79 6.61
CA ALA A 415 9.22 -15.31 7.75
C ALA A 415 8.35 -16.17 8.67
N LEU A 416 7.07 -15.82 8.91
CA LEU A 416 6.12 -16.66 9.65
C LEU A 416 5.86 -18.00 8.93
N HIS A 417 5.86 -18.02 7.60
CA HIS A 417 5.73 -19.26 6.83
C HIS A 417 7.00 -20.13 6.87
N HIS A 418 8.17 -19.48 6.83
CA HIS A 418 9.46 -20.15 6.77
C HIS A 418 9.95 -20.66 8.14
N ALA A 419 9.70 -19.93 9.23
CA ALA A 419 10.23 -20.25 10.55
C ALA A 419 9.95 -21.71 10.99
N PRO A 420 8.71 -22.23 10.88
CA PRO A 420 8.45 -23.57 11.36
C PRO A 420 9.00 -24.67 10.43
N LEU A 421 9.45 -24.34 9.21
CA LEU A 421 10.20 -25.28 8.36
C LEU A 421 11.62 -25.54 8.89
N LEU A 422 12.15 -24.60 9.68
CA LEU A 422 13.48 -24.65 10.30
C LEU A 422 13.39 -25.01 11.80
N GLY A 423 12.22 -25.42 12.29
CA GLY A 423 11.99 -25.70 13.71
C GLY A 423 11.95 -24.44 14.61
N VAL A 424 11.82 -23.26 14.02
CA VAL A 424 11.84 -21.96 14.71
C VAL A 424 10.41 -21.49 15.02
N ARG A 425 10.22 -20.88 16.20
CA ARG A 425 8.92 -20.39 16.64
C ARG A 425 8.62 -19.00 16.13
N SER A 426 7.34 -18.63 16.14
CA SER A 426 6.87 -17.43 15.45
C SER A 426 5.92 -16.57 16.29
N ALA A 427 6.21 -15.29 16.38
CA ALA A 427 5.32 -14.27 16.92
C ALA A 427 5.07 -13.18 15.87
N PHE A 428 3.96 -12.47 15.98
CA PHE A 428 3.65 -11.35 15.08
C PHE A 428 3.06 -10.17 15.83
N THR A 429 3.57 -8.96 15.62
CA THR A 429 2.92 -7.74 16.11
C THR A 429 2.18 -7.02 14.99
N ASP A 430 0.86 -6.86 15.17
CA ASP A 430 0.03 -6.04 14.29
C ASP A 430 -0.02 -4.58 14.78
N HIS A 431 0.42 -3.69 13.91
CA HIS A 431 0.45 -2.24 14.13
C HIS A 431 -0.68 -1.50 13.40
N SER A 432 -1.60 -2.23 12.77
CA SER A 432 -2.56 -1.65 11.83
C SER A 432 -4.01 -1.96 12.18
N LEU A 433 -4.89 -1.00 11.92
CA LEU A 433 -6.33 -1.17 11.97
C LEU A 433 -6.90 -1.05 10.55
N PHE A 434 -7.56 -2.10 10.05
CA PHE A 434 -8.21 -2.10 8.74
C PHE A 434 -9.69 -2.49 8.84
N GLY A 435 -10.47 -1.97 7.90
CA GLY A 435 -11.89 -2.28 7.76
C GLY A 435 -12.15 -3.60 7.01
N PHE A 436 -13.44 -3.97 6.95
CA PHE A 436 -13.92 -5.19 6.28
C PHE A 436 -14.58 -4.93 4.92
N ALA A 437 -14.97 -3.69 4.64
CA ALA A 437 -16.01 -3.39 3.65
C ALA A 437 -15.49 -3.13 2.23
N ASP A 438 -14.24 -2.69 2.04
CA ASP A 438 -13.71 -2.38 0.72
C ASP A 438 -12.95 -3.56 0.11
N ALA A 439 -12.90 -3.63 -1.23
CA ALA A 439 -12.26 -4.74 -1.94
C ALA A 439 -10.78 -4.92 -1.57
N THR A 440 -10.10 -3.82 -1.23
CA THR A 440 -8.72 -3.85 -0.71
C THR A 440 -8.68 -4.51 0.67
N GLY A 441 -9.56 -4.09 1.59
CA GLY A 441 -9.73 -4.68 2.92
C GLY A 441 -9.98 -6.18 2.86
N VAL A 442 -10.91 -6.63 2.01
CA VAL A 442 -11.21 -8.07 1.81
C VAL A 442 -9.96 -8.84 1.38
N LEU A 443 -9.19 -8.33 0.42
CA LEU A 443 -7.96 -8.99 -0.02
C LEU A 443 -6.90 -9.00 1.08
N THR A 444 -6.66 -7.87 1.74
CA THR A 444 -5.65 -7.76 2.81
C THR A 444 -5.99 -8.64 4.00
N ASN A 445 -7.27 -8.79 4.34
CA ASN A 445 -7.71 -9.64 5.45
C ASN A 445 -7.48 -11.12 5.13
N LYS A 446 -7.76 -11.55 3.89
CA LYS A 446 -7.43 -12.92 3.46
C LYS A 446 -5.93 -13.20 3.51
N LEU A 447 -5.10 -12.27 3.03
CA LEU A 447 -3.65 -12.42 3.09
C LEU A 447 -3.15 -12.49 4.54
N LEU A 448 -3.67 -11.63 5.43
CA LEU A 448 -3.35 -11.64 6.85
C LEU A 448 -3.78 -12.94 7.53
N ALA A 449 -5.00 -13.42 7.27
CA ALA A 449 -5.50 -14.70 7.78
C ALA A 449 -4.60 -15.86 7.32
N GLY A 450 -4.15 -15.86 6.06
CA GLY A 450 -3.20 -16.84 5.55
C GLY A 450 -1.82 -16.76 6.23
N ALA A 451 -1.31 -15.56 6.49
CA ALA A 451 -0.02 -15.37 7.15
C ALA A 451 -0.04 -15.80 8.62
N LEU A 452 -1.11 -15.46 9.36
CA LEU A 452 -1.19 -15.64 10.82
C LEU A 452 -1.76 -16.99 11.25
N VAL A 453 -2.38 -17.76 10.34
CA VAL A 453 -3.03 -19.04 10.71
C VAL A 453 -2.12 -19.98 11.50
N ASN A 454 -0.82 -19.98 11.18
CA ASN A 454 0.20 -20.82 11.80
C ASN A 454 1.17 -20.05 12.73
N ALA A 455 0.96 -18.75 12.97
CA ALA A 455 1.77 -17.99 13.92
C ALA A 455 1.57 -18.52 15.35
N ASP A 456 2.60 -18.64 16.19
CA ASP A 456 2.43 -19.20 17.53
C ASP A 456 1.76 -18.20 18.49
N ALA A 457 2.06 -16.91 18.35
CA ALA A 457 1.38 -15.83 19.06
C ALA A 457 1.24 -14.58 18.20
N VAL A 458 0.25 -13.76 18.52
CA VAL A 458 0.03 -12.44 17.93
C VAL A 458 -0.04 -11.40 19.05
N ILE A 459 0.58 -10.25 18.82
CA ILE A 459 0.57 -9.09 19.71
C ILE A 459 -0.14 -7.97 18.97
N CYS A 460 -1.06 -7.29 19.64
CA CYS A 460 -1.74 -6.09 19.14
C CYS A 460 -1.44 -4.92 20.07
N VAL A 461 -1.37 -3.72 19.50
CA VAL A 461 -1.01 -2.50 20.25
C VAL A 461 -2.14 -1.90 21.07
N SER A 462 -3.37 -2.41 20.93
CA SER A 462 -4.57 -1.99 21.66
C SER A 462 -5.59 -3.14 21.75
N ASN A 463 -6.56 -3.05 22.66
CA ASN A 463 -7.65 -4.02 22.77
C ASN A 463 -8.54 -3.98 21.51
N THR A 464 -8.82 -2.79 21.01
CA THR A 464 -9.54 -2.61 19.74
C THR A 464 -8.78 -3.28 18.59
N GLY A 465 -7.45 -3.16 18.57
CA GLY A 465 -6.58 -3.86 17.63
C GLY A 465 -6.67 -5.37 17.77
N ARG A 466 -6.67 -5.91 19.00
CA ARG A 466 -6.82 -7.35 19.27
C ARG A 466 -8.11 -7.90 18.69
N GLU A 467 -9.24 -7.24 18.95
CA GLU A 467 -10.54 -7.66 18.43
C GLU A 467 -10.57 -7.61 16.90
N ASN A 468 -10.09 -6.52 16.32
CA ASN A 468 -10.02 -6.35 14.87
C ASN A 468 -9.15 -7.43 14.20
N THR A 469 -7.94 -7.66 14.71
CA THR A 469 -7.01 -8.64 14.15
C THR A 469 -7.50 -10.07 14.36
N ALA A 470 -8.06 -10.41 15.53
CA ALA A 470 -8.62 -11.74 15.79
C ALA A 470 -9.75 -12.08 14.81
N LEU A 471 -10.64 -11.12 14.52
CA LEU A 471 -11.71 -11.30 13.54
C LEU A 471 -11.18 -11.37 12.10
N ARG A 472 -10.26 -10.46 11.71
CA ARG A 472 -9.73 -10.39 10.34
C ARG A 472 -8.87 -11.58 9.95
N ALA A 473 -8.15 -12.13 10.91
CA ALA A 473 -7.26 -13.27 10.71
C ALA A 473 -7.86 -14.61 11.16
N GLU A 474 -9.08 -14.61 11.70
CA GLU A 474 -9.79 -15.78 12.22
C GLU A 474 -8.91 -16.55 13.24
N LEU A 475 -8.43 -15.83 14.26
CA LEU A 475 -7.53 -16.34 15.28
C LEU A 475 -8.27 -16.65 16.59
N GLU A 476 -7.79 -17.66 17.30
CA GLU A 476 -8.22 -17.97 18.66
C GLU A 476 -7.80 -16.81 19.61
N PRO A 477 -8.72 -16.26 20.42
CA PRO A 477 -8.42 -15.10 21.29
C PRO A 477 -7.22 -15.31 22.23
N GLU A 478 -7.01 -16.54 22.72
CA GLU A 478 -5.92 -16.92 23.63
C GLU A 478 -4.52 -16.70 23.01
N ARG A 479 -4.42 -16.72 21.68
CA ARG A 479 -3.17 -16.49 20.94
C ARG A 479 -2.88 -15.02 20.72
N VAL A 480 -3.81 -14.12 21.04
CA VAL A 480 -3.69 -12.69 20.77
C VAL A 480 -3.54 -11.92 22.08
N SER A 481 -2.38 -11.32 22.28
CA SER A 481 -2.03 -10.52 23.46
C SER A 481 -2.07 -9.03 23.13
N VAL A 482 -2.40 -8.19 24.11
CA VAL A 482 -2.33 -6.73 23.95
C VAL A 482 -1.07 -6.24 24.65
N ILE A 483 -0.19 -5.54 23.93
CA ILE A 483 0.97 -4.86 24.49
C ILE A 483 1.05 -3.48 23.84
N PRO A 484 0.80 -2.38 24.58
CA PRO A 484 0.78 -1.05 24.01
C PRO A 484 2.16 -0.62 23.51
N ASN A 485 2.20 0.39 22.64
CA ASN A 485 3.46 1.04 22.31
C ASN A 485 3.98 1.85 23.51
N ALA A 486 5.27 2.17 23.48
CA ALA A 486 5.92 3.02 24.46
C ALA A 486 6.66 4.19 23.80
N LEU A 487 7.14 5.12 24.62
CA LEU A 487 8.00 6.22 24.20
C LEU A 487 9.25 6.30 25.09
N VAL A 488 10.15 7.23 24.77
CA VAL A 488 11.27 7.60 25.64
C VAL A 488 10.95 8.97 26.26
N PRO A 489 10.47 9.03 27.52
CA PRO A 489 9.93 10.28 28.10
C PRO A 489 10.92 11.45 28.09
N SER A 490 12.21 11.19 28.30
CA SER A 490 13.26 12.23 28.27
C SER A 490 13.42 12.90 26.90
N GLN A 491 12.87 12.33 25.82
CA GLN A 491 12.86 12.96 24.49
C GLN A 491 11.68 13.92 24.29
N PHE A 492 10.74 13.98 25.25
CA PHE A 492 9.51 14.76 25.16
C PHE A 492 9.22 15.48 26.48
N GLU A 493 10.23 16.09 27.10
CA GLU A 493 10.03 16.90 28.30
C GLU A 493 9.31 18.22 27.98
N PRO A 494 8.37 18.69 28.81
CA PRO A 494 7.71 19.98 28.61
C PRO A 494 8.71 21.13 28.67
N ALA A 495 8.44 22.21 27.92
CA ALA A 495 9.22 23.45 27.96
C ALA A 495 8.27 24.66 27.98
N PRO A 496 7.69 25.01 29.15
CA PRO A 496 6.64 26.03 29.24
C PRO A 496 7.03 27.41 28.70
N GLN A 497 8.31 27.77 28.79
CA GLN A 497 8.85 29.03 28.29
C GLN A 497 8.91 29.13 26.76
N ALA A 498 8.73 28.03 26.03
CA ALA A 498 8.76 28.01 24.57
C ALA A 498 7.38 28.32 23.94
N ALA A 499 6.32 28.31 24.76
CA ALA A 499 4.98 28.65 24.32
C ALA A 499 4.78 30.18 24.36
N ASP A 500 4.02 30.68 23.38
CA ASP A 500 3.69 32.10 23.27
C ASP A 500 2.67 32.49 24.34
N PRO A 501 2.94 33.52 25.18
CA PRO A 501 2.04 33.92 26.24
C PRO A 501 0.75 34.60 25.71
N ASP A 502 0.78 35.14 24.49
CA ASP A 502 -0.33 35.91 23.92
C ASP A 502 -1.30 35.01 23.13
N PHE A 503 -0.86 33.81 22.73
CA PHE A 503 -1.64 32.89 21.89
C PHE A 503 -1.69 31.46 22.45
N ILE A 504 -2.90 30.88 22.43
CA ILE A 504 -3.08 29.43 22.56
C ILE A 504 -2.77 28.79 21.21
N THR A 505 -1.69 28.01 21.14
CA THR A 505 -1.25 27.34 19.92
C THR A 505 -1.70 25.87 19.93
N ILE A 506 -2.50 25.51 18.94
CA ILE A 506 -2.93 24.13 18.65
C ILE A 506 -1.93 23.51 17.67
N VAL A 507 -1.27 22.44 18.09
CA VAL A 507 -0.24 21.75 17.31
C VAL A 507 -0.84 20.51 16.65
N VAL A 508 -0.54 20.33 15.37
CA VAL A 508 -0.89 19.13 14.60
C VAL A 508 0.39 18.56 14.00
N ILE A 509 0.73 17.31 14.30
CA ILE A 509 1.88 16.62 13.68
C ILE A 509 1.43 15.30 13.07
N SER A 510 1.38 15.22 11.73
CA SER A 510 1.00 13.99 11.05
C SER A 510 1.42 13.93 9.58
N ARG A 511 1.31 12.75 8.96
CA ARG A 511 1.32 12.65 7.50
C ARG A 511 0.02 13.24 6.95
N LEU A 512 0.11 14.15 5.98
CA LEU A 512 -1.06 14.87 5.46
C LEU A 512 -1.81 14.04 4.41
N VAL A 513 -2.52 13.02 4.88
CA VAL A 513 -3.27 12.05 4.06
C VAL A 513 -4.69 11.89 4.58
N TYR A 514 -5.61 11.41 3.72
CA TYR A 514 -7.03 11.26 4.04
C TYR A 514 -7.31 10.52 5.37
N ARG A 515 -6.66 9.38 5.62
CA ARG A 515 -6.84 8.60 6.86
C ARG A 515 -6.46 9.35 8.15
N LYS A 516 -5.65 10.40 8.04
CA LYS A 516 -5.29 11.29 9.16
C LYS A 516 -6.31 12.41 9.38
N GLY A 517 -7.44 12.37 8.65
CA GLY A 517 -8.57 13.28 8.78
C GLY A 517 -8.18 14.75 8.66
N ILE A 518 -7.26 15.06 7.76
CA ILE A 518 -6.87 16.44 7.48
C ILE A 518 -8.06 17.26 6.97
N ASP A 519 -9.05 16.61 6.38
CA ASP A 519 -10.31 17.25 5.97
C ASP A 519 -11.08 17.84 7.16
N LEU A 520 -11.04 17.16 8.33
CA LEU A 520 -11.63 17.70 9.56
C LEU A 520 -10.85 18.90 10.08
N LEU A 521 -9.52 18.90 9.99
CA LEU A 521 -8.69 20.05 10.35
C LEU A 521 -8.95 21.25 9.40
N VAL A 522 -9.05 20.99 8.10
CA VAL A 522 -9.38 22.01 7.09
C VAL A 522 -10.74 22.63 7.39
N ALA A 523 -11.70 21.85 7.85
CA ALA A 523 -13.05 22.33 8.14
C ALA A 523 -13.14 23.06 9.49
N SER A 524 -12.50 22.55 10.54
CA SER A 524 -12.62 23.10 11.90
C SER A 524 -11.72 24.29 12.19
N ALA A 525 -10.54 24.40 11.55
CA ALA A 525 -9.57 25.46 11.87
C ALA A 525 -10.11 26.88 11.64
N PRO A 526 -10.81 27.20 10.53
CA PRO A 526 -11.40 28.53 10.34
C PRO A 526 -12.39 28.89 11.44
N THR A 527 -13.33 27.99 11.73
CA THR A 527 -14.35 28.19 12.76
C THR A 527 -13.74 28.46 14.14
N ILE A 528 -12.69 27.72 14.51
CA ILE A 528 -11.98 27.95 15.77
C ILE A 528 -11.26 29.29 15.79
N CYS A 529 -10.62 29.68 14.69
CA CYS A 529 -9.95 30.99 14.60
C CYS A 529 -10.91 32.17 14.70
N ASP A 530 -12.13 32.01 14.17
CA ASP A 530 -13.22 33.00 14.25
C ASP A 530 -13.81 33.10 15.67
N LEU A 531 -14.02 31.96 16.33
CA LEU A 531 -14.54 31.91 17.70
C LEU A 531 -13.53 32.43 18.74
N PHE A 532 -12.23 32.20 18.52
CA PHE A 532 -11.18 32.53 19.47
C PHE A 532 -10.07 33.37 18.81
N PRO A 533 -10.08 34.71 18.98
CA PRO A 533 -9.10 35.59 18.34
C PRO A 533 -7.65 35.35 18.73
N ASN A 534 -7.40 34.76 19.90
CA ASN A 534 -6.08 34.47 20.45
C ASN A 534 -5.64 33.00 20.27
N VAL A 535 -6.19 32.29 19.29
CA VAL A 535 -5.83 30.88 18.99
C VAL A 535 -5.10 30.77 17.66
N ARG A 536 -4.06 29.96 17.55
CA ARG A 536 -3.41 29.69 16.25
C ARG A 536 -3.10 28.21 16.05
N PHE A 537 -2.91 27.80 14.82
CA PHE A 537 -2.56 26.44 14.44
C PHE A 537 -1.11 26.36 13.98
N LEU A 538 -0.43 25.31 14.43
CA LEU A 538 0.92 24.95 14.01
C LEU A 538 0.90 23.54 13.43
N VAL A 539 1.01 23.43 12.10
CA VAL A 539 0.83 22.17 11.37
C VAL A 539 2.18 21.69 10.83
N GLY A 540 2.69 20.62 11.44
CA GLY A 540 3.86 19.87 11.00
C GLY A 540 3.46 18.61 10.23
N GLY A 541 3.97 18.46 9.01
CA GLY A 541 3.65 17.32 8.17
C GLY A 541 3.79 17.61 6.68
N ASP A 542 3.86 16.55 5.90
CA ASP A 542 3.78 16.63 4.44
C ASP A 542 2.86 15.53 3.89
N GLY A 543 2.32 15.77 2.70
CA GLY A 543 1.44 14.84 1.99
C GLY A 543 0.46 15.53 1.04
N PRO A 544 -0.34 14.73 0.30
CA PRO A 544 -1.25 15.24 -0.72
C PRO A 544 -2.27 16.27 -0.22
N LYS A 545 -2.65 16.22 1.07
CA LYS A 545 -3.60 17.14 1.69
C LYS A 545 -3.00 18.51 2.07
N MET A 546 -1.71 18.73 1.84
CA MET A 546 -1.09 20.06 2.02
C MET A 546 -1.75 21.12 1.13
N VAL A 547 -2.20 20.74 -0.06
CA VAL A 547 -2.88 21.65 -0.99
C VAL A 547 -4.20 22.15 -0.42
N ASP A 548 -4.98 21.28 0.21
CA ASP A 548 -6.25 21.64 0.84
C ASP A 548 -6.05 22.61 2.01
N LEU A 549 -5.00 22.40 2.82
CA LEU A 549 -4.62 23.30 3.91
C LEU A 549 -4.20 24.68 3.41
N LEU A 550 -3.39 24.74 2.34
CA LEU A 550 -2.99 26.00 1.71
C LEU A 550 -4.20 26.75 1.14
N GLN A 551 -5.11 26.04 0.47
CA GLN A 551 -6.32 26.62 -0.10
C GLN A 551 -7.26 27.14 0.99
N MET A 552 -7.44 26.39 2.09
CA MET A 552 -8.21 26.83 3.25
C MET A 552 -7.62 28.10 3.85
N ARG A 553 -6.30 28.11 4.09
CA ARG A 553 -5.60 29.25 4.68
C ARG A 553 -5.76 30.51 3.84
N GLU A 554 -5.68 30.39 2.52
CA GLU A 554 -5.87 31.52 1.60
C GLU A 554 -7.32 31.99 1.56
N LYS A 555 -8.27 31.06 1.45
CA LYS A 555 -9.71 31.35 1.36
C LYS A 555 -10.24 32.11 2.58
N HIS A 556 -9.70 31.80 3.75
CA HIS A 556 -10.13 32.38 5.03
C HIS A 556 -9.16 33.44 5.58
N GLU A 557 -8.14 33.84 4.80
CA GLU A 557 -7.15 34.86 5.19
C GLU A 557 -6.44 34.56 6.53
N LEU A 558 -6.10 33.27 6.76
CA LEU A 558 -5.52 32.78 8.01
C LEU A 558 -3.99 32.67 7.99
N GLN A 559 -3.30 33.45 7.15
CA GLN A 559 -1.84 33.36 6.99
C GLN A 559 -1.08 33.64 8.30
N ASP A 560 -1.61 34.54 9.15
CA ASP A 560 -1.05 34.89 10.46
C ASP A 560 -1.49 33.93 11.58
N ARG A 561 -2.46 33.05 11.30
CA ARG A 561 -3.10 32.18 12.30
C ARG A 561 -2.85 30.68 12.06
N VAL A 562 -2.43 30.29 10.85
CA VAL A 562 -2.15 28.88 10.49
C VAL A 562 -0.76 28.77 9.89
N GLU A 563 0.20 28.39 10.73
CA GLU A 563 1.59 28.13 10.33
C GLU A 563 1.73 26.70 9.78
N LEU A 564 2.12 26.58 8.52
CA LEU A 564 2.38 25.30 7.85
C LEU A 564 3.89 25.08 7.75
N VAL A 565 4.42 24.21 8.62
CA VAL A 565 5.87 23.97 8.77
C VAL A 565 6.43 23.05 7.68
N GLY A 566 5.59 22.16 7.15
CA GLY A 566 6.02 21.12 6.21
C GLY A 566 6.63 19.91 6.94
N ALA A 567 7.46 19.14 6.25
CA ALA A 567 8.03 17.90 6.80
C ALA A 567 8.90 18.16 8.03
N VAL A 568 8.55 17.52 9.16
CA VAL A 568 9.26 17.62 10.44
C VAL A 568 10.19 16.42 10.60
N ARG A 569 11.46 16.66 10.93
CA ARG A 569 12.39 15.58 11.24
C ARG A 569 12.10 15.02 12.64
N PRO A 570 12.28 13.72 12.89
CA PRO A 570 12.02 13.12 14.21
C PRO A 570 12.67 13.87 15.39
N ALA A 571 13.91 14.34 15.20
CA ALA A 571 14.64 15.10 16.23
C ALA A 571 14.03 16.48 16.55
N ASP A 572 13.24 17.06 15.64
CA ASP A 572 12.63 18.37 15.80
C ASP A 572 11.17 18.29 16.32
N VAL A 573 10.61 17.08 16.45
CA VAL A 573 9.20 16.88 16.86
C VAL A 573 8.93 17.51 18.23
N ARG A 574 9.79 17.25 19.23
CA ARG A 574 9.65 17.86 20.56
C ARG A 574 9.64 19.37 20.48
N ALA A 575 10.59 19.96 19.75
CA ALA A 575 10.72 21.41 19.65
C ALA A 575 9.45 22.05 19.06
N LEU A 576 8.77 21.34 18.15
CA LEU A 576 7.50 21.79 17.60
C LEU A 576 6.34 21.64 18.59
N LEU A 577 6.25 20.49 19.28
CA LEU A 577 5.23 20.24 20.29
C LEU A 577 5.28 21.30 21.39
N THR A 578 6.46 21.62 21.93
CA THR A 578 6.62 22.57 23.04
C THR A 578 6.25 24.03 22.71
N ARG A 579 5.93 24.34 21.45
CA ARG A 579 5.43 25.67 21.05
C ARG A 579 3.93 25.84 21.31
N GLY A 580 3.22 24.77 21.68
CA GLY A 580 1.78 24.80 21.90
C GLY A 580 1.32 24.23 23.22
N GLN A 581 0.02 24.39 23.44
CA GLN A 581 -0.68 23.99 24.66
C GLN A 581 -1.69 22.87 24.37
N ILE A 582 -2.19 22.80 23.13
CA ILE A 582 -3.16 21.80 22.70
C ILE A 582 -2.57 21.00 21.54
N TYR A 583 -2.72 19.68 21.55
CA TYR A 583 -2.37 18.82 20.42
C TYR A 583 -3.64 18.25 19.79
N LEU A 584 -3.78 18.40 18.47
CA LEU A 584 -4.96 17.93 17.74
C LEU A 584 -4.64 16.74 16.84
N ASN A 585 -5.34 15.63 17.05
CA ASN A 585 -5.33 14.45 16.19
C ASN A 585 -6.74 14.17 15.62
N THR A 586 -6.91 14.38 14.31
CA THR A 586 -8.19 14.13 13.63
C THR A 586 -8.23 12.80 12.86
N SER A 587 -7.42 11.82 13.26
CA SER A 587 -7.33 10.55 12.52
C SER A 587 -8.69 9.86 12.35
N LEU A 588 -8.96 9.30 11.16
CA LEU A 588 -10.19 8.55 10.89
C LEU A 588 -10.05 7.07 11.29
N THR A 589 -8.82 6.58 11.30
CA THR A 589 -8.46 5.26 11.84
C THR A 589 -7.11 5.36 12.52
N GLU A 590 -6.98 4.73 13.69
CA GLU A 590 -5.72 4.70 14.44
C GLU A 590 -5.65 3.43 15.30
N ALA A 591 -4.53 2.71 15.24
CA ALA A 591 -4.37 1.46 15.99
C ALA A 591 -3.96 1.74 17.44
N PHE A 592 -3.12 2.75 17.63
CA PHE A 592 -2.67 3.23 18.94
C PHE A 592 -2.60 4.75 18.89
N GLY A 593 -1.55 5.32 18.26
CA GLY A 593 -1.38 6.77 18.14
C GLY A 593 -0.16 7.26 18.91
N ILE A 594 1.03 6.91 18.45
CA ILE A 594 2.29 7.28 19.14
C ILE A 594 2.43 8.80 19.29
N SER A 595 2.00 9.59 18.31
CA SER A 595 2.07 11.05 18.42
C SER A 595 1.16 11.64 19.50
N ILE A 596 0.13 10.92 19.93
CA ILE A 596 -0.73 11.32 21.05
C ILE A 596 0.03 11.21 22.37
N ILE A 597 0.74 10.10 22.61
CA ILE A 597 1.57 9.94 23.82
C ILE A 597 2.81 10.84 23.80
N GLU A 598 3.38 11.11 22.63
CA GLU A 598 4.48 12.09 22.48
C GLU A 598 4.01 13.50 22.87
N ALA A 599 2.84 13.92 22.39
CA ALA A 599 2.27 15.24 22.70
C ALA A 599 1.86 15.38 24.16
N ALA A 600 1.18 14.37 24.71
CA ALA A 600 0.80 14.35 26.12
C ALA A 600 2.03 14.33 27.03
N CYS A 601 3.09 13.59 26.66
CA CYS A 601 4.35 13.60 27.39
C CYS A 601 5.05 14.97 27.30
N ALA A 602 5.00 15.65 26.15
CA ALA A 602 5.46 17.03 26.00
C ALA A 602 4.60 18.06 26.76
N GLY A 603 3.54 17.62 27.44
CA GLY A 603 2.72 18.43 28.34
C GLY A 603 1.52 19.09 27.68
N LEU A 604 1.17 18.75 26.43
CA LEU A 604 0.03 19.33 25.73
C LEU A 604 -1.27 18.62 26.14
N PHE A 605 -2.35 19.39 26.25
CA PHE A 605 -3.69 18.82 26.38
C PHE A 605 -4.12 18.25 25.02
N VAL A 606 -4.65 17.03 24.99
CA VAL A 606 -4.93 16.36 23.73
C VAL A 606 -6.38 16.56 23.32
N VAL A 607 -6.61 16.88 22.05
CA VAL A 607 -7.91 16.74 21.41
C VAL A 607 -7.78 15.68 20.33
N SER A 608 -8.60 14.64 20.40
CA SER A 608 -8.53 13.55 19.43
C SER A 608 -9.90 13.03 19.00
N THR A 609 -9.99 12.59 17.76
CA THR A 609 -11.10 11.73 17.34
C THR A 609 -11.12 10.42 18.13
N ARG A 610 -12.31 9.96 18.48
CA ARG A 610 -12.60 8.73 19.24
C ARG A 610 -12.68 7.54 18.28
N VAL A 611 -11.54 7.14 17.72
CA VAL A 611 -11.45 6.04 16.75
C VAL A 611 -10.42 4.98 17.16
N GLY A 612 -10.69 3.72 16.80
CA GLY A 612 -9.75 2.63 17.00
C GLY A 612 -9.26 2.51 18.44
N GLY A 613 -7.96 2.31 18.63
CA GLY A 613 -7.36 2.14 19.97
C GLY A 613 -7.09 3.45 20.73
N VAL A 614 -7.47 4.60 20.17
CA VAL A 614 -7.17 5.91 20.78
C VAL A 614 -7.80 6.14 22.15
N PRO A 615 -9.06 5.71 22.42
CA PRO A 615 -9.68 5.89 23.73
C PRO A 615 -8.97 5.15 24.86
N GLU A 616 -8.08 4.21 24.54
CA GLU A 616 -7.34 3.39 25.52
C GLU A 616 -6.01 4.05 25.95
N ILE A 617 -5.60 5.15 25.32
CA ILE A 617 -4.26 5.74 25.53
C ILE A 617 -4.22 6.67 26.74
N LEU A 618 -5.13 7.65 26.79
CA LEU A 618 -5.04 8.74 27.73
C LEU A 618 -6.19 8.72 28.72
N PRO A 619 -5.94 9.03 30.01
CA PRO A 619 -7.00 9.28 30.98
C PRO A 619 -7.89 10.45 30.54
N GLY A 620 -9.18 10.39 30.87
CA GLY A 620 -10.16 11.38 30.39
C GLY A 620 -9.91 12.83 30.82
N ASP A 621 -9.09 13.06 31.85
CA ASP A 621 -8.68 14.40 32.29
C ASP A 621 -7.53 15.00 31.47
N MET A 622 -6.93 14.25 30.55
CA MET A 622 -5.82 14.69 29.69
C MET A 622 -6.19 14.77 28.20
N VAL A 623 -7.41 14.36 27.86
CA VAL A 623 -7.88 14.28 26.48
C VAL A 623 -9.35 14.63 26.37
N GLU A 624 -9.68 15.48 25.41
CA GLU A 624 -11.05 15.69 24.96
C GLU A 624 -11.29 14.91 23.67
N PHE A 625 -12.35 14.10 23.65
CA PHE A 625 -12.68 13.24 22.51
C PHE A 625 -13.79 13.83 21.64
N ALA A 626 -13.57 13.79 20.33
CA ALA A 626 -14.56 14.12 19.32
C ALA A 626 -14.95 12.87 18.50
N ARG A 627 -16.16 12.82 17.98
CA ARG A 627 -16.50 11.99 16.83
C ARG A 627 -15.77 12.52 15.59
N ALA A 628 -15.67 11.70 14.55
CA ALA A 628 -15.02 12.07 13.29
C ALA A 628 -15.94 12.94 12.40
N ASP A 629 -16.46 14.03 12.98
CA ASP A 629 -17.31 15.02 12.33
C ASP A 629 -16.83 16.44 12.69
N GLU A 630 -17.10 17.40 11.81
CA GLU A 630 -16.60 18.77 11.92
C GLU A 630 -17.11 19.47 13.20
N ASP A 631 -18.42 19.44 13.42
CA ASP A 631 -19.07 20.14 14.53
C ASP A 631 -18.55 19.63 15.89
N ASP A 632 -18.40 18.31 16.03
CA ASP A 632 -17.92 17.71 17.27
C ASP A 632 -16.41 17.94 17.49
N VAL A 633 -15.62 18.05 16.42
CA VAL A 633 -14.21 18.48 16.52
C VAL A 633 -14.12 19.94 16.99
N VAL A 634 -14.99 20.83 16.48
CA VAL A 634 -15.07 22.22 16.92
C VAL A 634 -15.49 22.29 18.39
N ARG A 635 -16.49 21.50 18.82
CA ARG A 635 -16.88 21.39 20.24
C ARG A 635 -15.71 20.95 21.11
N ALA A 636 -15.03 19.86 20.73
CA ALA A 636 -13.92 19.33 21.52
C ALA A 636 -12.73 20.31 21.62
N LEU A 637 -12.40 21.01 20.53
CA LEU A 637 -11.39 22.06 20.56
C LEU A 637 -11.82 23.24 21.45
N THR A 638 -13.09 23.62 21.42
CA THR A 638 -13.65 24.68 22.27
C THR A 638 -13.50 24.35 23.76
N GLU A 639 -13.88 23.14 24.16
CA GLU A 639 -13.72 22.67 25.55
C GLU A 639 -12.25 22.61 25.99
N ALA A 640 -11.37 22.15 25.10
CA ALA A 640 -9.93 22.13 25.36
C ALA A 640 -9.36 23.54 25.51
N ILE A 641 -9.78 24.51 24.69
CA ILE A 641 -9.38 25.92 24.81
C ILE A 641 -9.83 26.48 26.16
N HIS A 642 -11.07 26.21 26.57
CA HIS A 642 -11.56 26.64 27.89
C HIS A 642 -10.80 25.98 29.04
N THR A 643 -10.44 24.71 28.92
CA THR A 643 -9.60 23.99 29.91
C THR A 643 -8.24 24.66 30.09
N ILE A 644 -7.58 25.02 28.99
CA ILE A 644 -6.31 25.76 29.02
C ILE A 644 -6.48 27.16 29.61
N GLN A 645 -7.53 27.89 29.22
CA GLN A 645 -7.82 29.25 29.74
C GLN A 645 -8.11 29.23 31.25
N ALA A 646 -8.76 28.18 31.75
CA ALA A 646 -9.04 28.01 33.18
C ALA A 646 -7.81 27.59 34.00
N GLY A 647 -6.69 27.25 33.35
CA GLY A 647 -5.50 26.71 34.03
C GLY A 647 -5.72 25.31 34.62
N ALA A 648 -6.69 24.56 34.09
CA ALA A 648 -7.09 23.25 34.61
C ALA A 648 -6.17 22.10 34.13
N HIS A 649 -5.17 22.39 33.28
CA HIS A 649 -4.20 21.42 32.78
C HIS A 649 -2.78 21.91 33.09
N ASP A 650 -2.01 21.10 33.83
CA ASP A 650 -0.59 21.36 34.13
C ASP A 650 0.34 20.48 33.28
N PRO A 651 1.18 21.07 32.41
CA PRO A 651 2.12 20.33 31.55
C PRO A 651 3.09 19.41 32.30
N HIS A 652 3.55 19.80 33.50
CA HIS A 652 4.52 19.02 34.27
C HIS A 652 3.88 17.79 34.92
N THR A 653 2.69 17.96 35.51
CA THR A 653 1.89 16.86 36.06
C THR A 653 1.52 15.87 34.97
N ALA A 654 1.11 16.35 33.79
CA ALA A 654 0.85 15.51 32.62
C ALA A 654 2.09 14.69 32.22
N HIS A 655 3.27 15.31 32.14
CA HIS A 655 4.53 14.62 31.81
C HIS A 655 4.86 13.50 32.80
N GLU A 656 4.85 13.79 34.11
CA GLU A 656 5.21 12.80 35.14
C GLU A 656 4.24 11.61 35.16
N ARG A 657 2.96 11.85 34.87
CA ARG A 657 1.97 10.77 34.74
C ARG A 657 2.26 9.89 33.52
N ILE A 658 2.43 10.47 32.33
CA ILE A 658 2.66 9.70 31.09
C ILE A 658 3.98 8.92 31.12
N LYS A 659 5.02 9.50 31.72
CA LYS A 659 6.34 8.88 31.89
C LYS A 659 6.30 7.51 32.57
N THR A 660 5.34 7.28 33.47
CA THR A 660 5.19 6.00 34.18
C THR A 660 4.27 5.02 33.46
N MET A 661 3.36 5.49 32.60
CA MET A 661 2.39 4.65 31.89
C MET A 661 2.99 3.86 30.72
N TYR A 662 3.95 4.44 30.00
CA TYR A 662 4.41 3.93 28.70
C TYR A 662 5.93 3.72 28.64
N SER A 663 6.39 2.59 29.20
CA SER A 663 7.81 2.25 29.31
C SER A 663 8.22 1.09 28.40
N TRP A 664 9.31 1.26 27.64
CA TRP A 664 9.93 0.19 26.85
C TRP A 664 10.36 -1.01 27.70
N ALA A 665 10.76 -0.79 28.96
CA ALA A 665 11.13 -1.87 29.87
C ALA A 665 9.94 -2.80 30.16
N SER A 666 8.75 -2.23 30.41
CA SER A 666 7.50 -2.98 30.61
C SER A 666 7.04 -3.66 29.31
N VAL A 667 7.14 -2.98 28.17
CA VAL A 667 6.81 -3.58 26.86
C VAL A 667 7.71 -4.79 26.56
N ALA A 668 9.01 -4.69 26.84
CA ALA A 668 9.95 -5.78 26.65
C ALA A 668 9.67 -6.95 27.61
N GLU A 669 9.34 -6.68 28.88
CA GLU A 669 8.95 -7.70 29.86
C GLU A 669 7.73 -8.51 29.41
N ARG A 670 6.66 -7.81 29.01
CA ARG A 670 5.44 -8.45 28.52
C ARG A 670 5.68 -9.23 27.23
N THR A 671 6.57 -8.74 26.38
CA THR A 671 6.98 -9.43 25.15
C THR A 671 7.79 -10.69 25.47
N GLU A 672 8.68 -10.63 26.46
CA GLU A 672 9.45 -11.79 26.94
C GLU A 672 8.52 -12.90 27.46
N GLU A 673 7.45 -12.53 28.16
CA GLU A 673 6.47 -13.51 28.63
C GLU A 673 5.73 -14.21 27.46
N VAL A 674 5.38 -13.45 26.42
CA VAL A 674 4.86 -14.03 25.17
C VAL A 674 5.87 -15.00 24.56
N TYR A 675 7.17 -14.64 24.55
CA TYR A 675 8.22 -15.49 24.01
C TYR A 675 8.38 -16.78 24.81
N ARG A 676 8.36 -16.71 26.15
CA ARG A 676 8.42 -17.90 27.02
C ARG A 676 7.26 -18.84 26.75
N ARG A 677 6.03 -18.33 26.70
CA ARG A 677 4.83 -19.13 26.39
C ARG A 677 4.93 -19.82 25.03
N VAL A 678 5.36 -19.08 24.00
CA VAL A 678 5.54 -19.61 22.65
C VAL A 678 6.61 -20.72 22.60
N LEU A 679 7.74 -20.53 23.27
CA LEU A 679 8.83 -21.51 23.30
C LEU A 679 8.47 -22.76 24.13
N ALA A 680 7.63 -22.62 25.16
CA ALA A 680 7.13 -23.73 25.98
C ALA A 680 6.08 -24.60 25.27
N THR A 681 5.37 -24.06 24.28
CA THR A 681 4.30 -24.77 23.57
C THR A 681 4.89 -25.71 22.50
N PRO A 682 4.47 -26.97 22.37
CA PRO A 682 4.96 -27.87 21.32
C PRO A 682 4.77 -27.33 19.89
N GLY A 683 5.66 -27.73 18.98
CA GLY A 683 5.63 -27.32 17.57
C GLY A 683 4.45 -27.92 16.84
N ARG A 684 3.84 -27.15 15.93
CA ARG A 684 2.83 -27.72 15.01
C ARG A 684 3.52 -28.49 13.90
N GLY A 685 3.17 -29.76 13.76
CA GLY A 685 3.67 -30.61 12.68
C GLY A 685 3.19 -30.16 11.30
N THR A 686 3.89 -30.59 10.25
CA THR A 686 3.59 -30.24 8.85
C THR A 686 2.14 -30.52 8.44
N MET A 687 1.59 -31.67 8.89
CA MET A 687 0.21 -32.06 8.55
C MET A 687 -0.85 -31.18 9.22
N ASP A 688 -0.63 -30.78 10.48
CA ASP A 688 -1.54 -29.84 11.17
C ASP A 688 -1.51 -28.46 10.49
N ARG A 689 -0.31 -27.99 10.12
CA ARG A 689 -0.15 -26.74 9.36
C ARG A 689 -0.87 -26.77 8.01
N LEU A 690 -0.81 -27.90 7.28
CA LEU A 690 -1.54 -28.10 6.02
C LEU A 690 -3.05 -28.09 6.24
N ALA A 691 -3.54 -28.79 7.26
CA ALA A 691 -4.96 -28.83 7.57
C ALA A 691 -5.50 -27.42 7.88
N ARG A 692 -4.76 -26.65 8.67
CA ARG A 692 -5.06 -25.25 8.98
C ARG A 692 -5.06 -24.35 7.74
N TYR A 693 -4.11 -24.52 6.82
CA TYR A 693 -4.13 -23.81 5.54
C TYR A 693 -5.33 -24.20 4.68
N ALA A 694 -5.62 -25.49 4.53
CA ALA A 694 -6.76 -25.98 3.77
C ALA A 694 -8.10 -25.45 4.31
N ALA A 695 -8.21 -25.29 5.63
CA ALA A 695 -9.39 -24.73 6.30
C ALA A 695 -9.65 -23.24 5.94
N ARG A 696 -8.72 -22.53 5.30
CA ARG A 696 -8.93 -21.15 4.81
C ARG A 696 -9.75 -21.08 3.50
N GLY A 697 -10.27 -22.20 3.03
CA GLY A 697 -11.26 -22.29 1.96
C GLY A 697 -10.76 -23.01 0.69
N PRO A 698 -11.68 -23.37 -0.23
CA PRO A 698 -11.42 -24.33 -1.31
C PRO A 698 -10.47 -23.82 -2.40
N VAL A 699 -10.28 -22.50 -2.51
CA VAL A 699 -9.34 -21.91 -3.49
C VAL A 699 -8.12 -21.36 -2.77
N PHE A 700 -8.33 -20.44 -1.83
CA PHE A 700 -7.22 -19.78 -1.14
C PHE A 700 -6.43 -20.74 -0.24
N GLY A 701 -7.10 -21.68 0.44
CA GLY A 701 -6.42 -22.70 1.22
C GLY A 701 -5.56 -23.64 0.36
N LEU A 702 -6.03 -24.03 -0.83
CA LEU A 702 -5.22 -24.81 -1.77
C LEU A 702 -3.97 -24.05 -2.25
N ILE A 703 -4.10 -22.74 -2.48
CA ILE A 703 -2.94 -21.88 -2.83
C ILE A 703 -1.92 -21.88 -1.69
N LEU A 704 -2.35 -21.71 -0.43
CA LEU A 704 -1.45 -21.73 0.73
C LEU A 704 -0.78 -23.10 0.91
N CYS A 705 -1.52 -24.20 0.71
CA CYS A 705 -0.94 -25.55 0.73
C CYS A 705 0.10 -25.75 -0.39
N ALA A 706 -0.17 -25.25 -1.60
CA ALA A 706 0.78 -25.30 -2.71
C ALA A 706 2.04 -24.47 -2.43
N ILE A 707 1.89 -23.28 -1.86
CA ILE A 707 3.03 -22.45 -1.40
C ILE A 707 3.87 -23.23 -0.39
N MET A 708 3.23 -23.85 0.60
CA MET A 708 3.95 -24.64 1.62
C MET A 708 4.69 -25.83 1.00
N ALA A 709 4.07 -26.54 0.06
CA ALA A 709 4.71 -27.64 -0.66
C ALA A 709 5.94 -27.18 -1.46
N CYS A 710 5.82 -26.06 -2.18
CA CYS A 710 6.94 -25.44 -2.88
C CYS A 710 8.07 -25.04 -1.93
N GLN A 711 7.74 -24.51 -0.74
CA GLN A 711 8.73 -24.14 0.27
C GLN A 711 9.47 -25.36 0.84
N HIS A 712 8.77 -26.48 1.09
CA HIS A 712 9.42 -27.72 1.50
C HIS A 712 10.35 -28.27 0.42
N TRP A 713 9.92 -28.25 -0.84
CA TRP A 713 10.77 -28.64 -1.96
C TRP A 713 12.01 -27.74 -2.08
N LEU A 714 11.83 -26.43 -1.98
CA LEU A 714 12.94 -25.47 -2.04
C LEU A 714 13.90 -25.63 -0.85
N LEU A 715 13.38 -25.88 0.35
CA LEU A 715 14.21 -26.17 1.52
C LEU A 715 15.02 -27.45 1.32
N TRP A 716 14.42 -28.51 0.77
CA TRP A 716 15.14 -29.74 0.41
C TRP A 716 16.27 -29.48 -0.60
N VAL A 717 16.02 -28.65 -1.63
CA VAL A 717 17.07 -28.23 -2.58
C VAL A 717 18.17 -27.46 -1.85
N CYS A 718 17.82 -26.51 -0.98
CA CYS A 718 18.80 -25.73 -0.22
C CYS A 718 19.66 -26.63 0.68
N GLU A 719 19.07 -27.64 1.32
CA GLU A 719 19.77 -28.62 2.15
C GLU A 719 20.73 -29.48 1.34
N LYS A 720 20.39 -29.81 0.09
CA LYS A 720 21.27 -30.57 -0.81
C LYS A 720 22.41 -29.75 -1.40
N VAL A 721 22.17 -28.47 -1.65
CA VAL A 721 23.18 -27.56 -2.22
C VAL A 721 24.14 -27.05 -1.15
N TYR A 722 23.63 -26.74 0.04
CA TYR A 722 24.43 -26.22 1.15
C TYR A 722 23.86 -26.73 2.50
N PRO A 723 24.36 -27.89 2.98
CA PRO A 723 23.91 -28.56 4.21
C PRO A 723 23.95 -27.67 5.46
N ALA A 724 23.04 -27.91 6.41
CA ALA A 724 22.90 -27.09 7.61
C ALA A 724 24.12 -27.16 8.55
N ASP A 725 24.84 -28.27 8.56
CA ASP A 725 26.05 -28.52 9.35
C ASP A 725 27.30 -27.82 8.81
N GLU A 726 27.28 -27.36 7.55
CA GLU A 726 28.37 -26.57 6.94
C GLU A 726 28.29 -25.07 7.26
N PHE A 727 27.24 -24.60 7.94
CA PHE A 727 27.12 -23.18 8.30
C PHE A 727 28.01 -22.79 9.47
N ASP A 728 28.87 -21.80 9.26
CA ASP A 728 29.56 -21.10 10.34
C ASP A 728 28.54 -20.43 11.28
N VAL A 729 28.67 -20.71 12.57
CA VAL A 729 27.80 -20.13 13.60
C VAL A 729 28.41 -18.86 14.16
N VAL A 730 27.59 -17.84 14.38
CA VAL A 730 27.96 -16.66 15.15
C VAL A 730 28.04 -17.03 16.64
N VAL A 731 29.27 -17.18 17.14
CA VAL A 731 29.56 -17.54 18.54
C VAL A 731 29.68 -16.30 19.43
N ASP A 732 30.24 -15.21 18.90
CA ASP A 732 30.41 -13.93 19.59
C ASP A 732 29.58 -12.84 18.90
N ASP A 733 28.73 -12.16 19.67
CA ASP A 733 27.98 -10.99 19.22
C ASP A 733 28.73 -9.67 19.50
N TRP A 734 28.18 -8.55 19.03
CA TRP A 734 28.76 -7.22 19.24
C TRP A 734 28.91 -6.89 20.74
N ASP A 735 30.15 -6.91 21.24
CA ASP A 735 30.50 -6.41 22.57
C ASP A 735 31.14 -5.02 22.44
N ALA A 736 30.38 -3.98 22.84
CA ALA A 736 30.85 -2.60 22.83
C ALA A 736 32.08 -2.38 23.75
N ALA A 737 32.18 -3.13 24.85
CA ALA A 737 33.34 -3.10 25.73
C ALA A 737 34.53 -3.83 25.09
N ALA A 738 34.34 -4.95 24.41
CA ALA A 738 35.39 -5.60 23.62
C ALA A 738 35.89 -4.69 22.49
N PHE A 739 34.98 -4.02 21.77
CA PHE A 739 35.33 -3.06 20.74
C PHE A 739 36.13 -1.88 21.34
N LYS A 740 35.68 -1.30 22.45
CA LYS A 740 36.40 -0.24 23.15
C LYS A 740 37.79 -0.71 23.62
N ARG A 741 37.89 -1.90 24.21
CA ARG A 741 39.16 -2.52 24.61
C ARG A 741 40.08 -2.74 23.40
N ALA A 742 39.56 -3.21 22.27
CA ALA A 742 40.32 -3.43 21.04
C ALA A 742 40.85 -2.11 20.46
N VAL A 743 40.01 -1.07 20.38
CA VAL A 743 40.41 0.28 19.94
C VAL A 743 41.47 0.87 20.88
N GLU A 744 41.32 0.71 22.19
CA GLU A 744 42.32 1.16 23.17
C GLU A 744 43.64 0.38 23.05
N ALA A 745 43.57 -0.93 22.83
CA ALA A 745 44.74 -1.79 22.61
C ALA A 745 45.49 -1.41 21.32
N GLU A 746 44.77 -1.13 20.24
CA GLU A 746 45.33 -0.69 18.96
C GLU A 746 46.00 0.69 19.09
N LYS A 747 45.36 1.64 19.78
CA LYS A 747 45.96 2.95 20.11
C LYS A 747 47.26 2.80 20.92
N ARG A 748 47.31 1.85 21.86
CA ARG A 748 48.53 1.53 22.63
C ARG A 748 49.60 0.88 21.77
N ALA A 749 49.23 -0.02 20.85
CA ALA A 749 50.16 -0.68 19.93
C ALA A 749 50.76 0.29 18.89
N GLY A 750 49.95 1.22 18.36
CA GLY A 750 50.40 2.29 17.47
C GLY A 750 51.40 3.24 18.15
N ARG A 751 51.17 3.58 19.43
CA ARG A 751 52.13 4.37 20.24
C ARG A 751 53.45 3.62 20.50
N LYS A 752 53.41 2.30 20.72
CA LYS A 752 54.63 1.48 20.85
C LYS A 752 55.43 1.39 19.54
N LYS A 753 54.78 1.34 18.37
CA LYS A 753 55.46 1.39 17.07
C LYS A 753 56.09 2.76 16.77
N ALA A 754 55.44 3.85 17.18
CA ALA A 754 56.00 5.20 17.03
C ALA A 754 57.16 5.49 18.01
N GLY A 755 57.17 4.85 19.18
CA GLY A 755 58.25 4.97 20.17
C GLY A 755 59.45 4.03 19.96
N ALA A 756 59.35 3.05 19.06
CA ALA A 756 60.44 2.12 18.72
C ALA A 756 61.21 2.54 17.44
N GLY A 757 60.85 3.68 16.85
CA GLY A 757 61.52 4.31 15.70
C GLY A 757 62.18 5.65 16.04
N LEU A 758 62.53 5.86 17.31
CA LEU A 758 63.37 6.97 17.78
C LEU A 758 64.65 6.41 18.40
#